data_AF-F2SMM6-F1
#
_entry.id   AF-F2SMM6-F1
#
_cell.length_a   1.000
_cell.length_b   1.000
_cell.length_c   1.000
_cell.angle_alpha   90.00
_cell.angle_beta   90.00
_cell.angle_gamma   90.00
#
_symmetry.space_group_name_H-M   'P 1'
#
loop_
_entity.id
_entity.type
_entity.pdbx_description
1 polymer ?
#
loop_
_entity_poly.entity_id
_entity_poly.type
_entity_poly.pdbx_seq_one_letter_code
_entity_poly.pdbx_strand_id
1 'polypeptide(L)'
;MHHWHKTGCKRPDVVIIDDTARCNSCLSRWSHEEPVEVTSTLTVPHIESVSHLNLSWPENVKYTHSNTSYDNIFIPYLPGSKPPHDPQLVPSVASTNSLDTYPDATEGYIRLLWLHPGQSDDPVRGDLMELPFKNLDAPPYQTLSYSPFDDPTSISEDSSDEKLSEQIPQYSKEVPTNILHKPQPRNRPVYIDRSCDVIYVTKNCEAGLKAVRHLSDALPVWVDLISIDQNNNDDRSRWVALIKCVFANALQSMIFIGAPSRDSDIALDLLSLIQLKGPSVLIRVAATKEESKSALRSLFNRPCFSGLWLVQQLIYAKRPHILCGDRSVAWPYWSSMPNGIRRCASLLLFNREAWTRLVDKSYYNILRHALTHECLDPRDKIYAILGLLGETGISVDYSLPVEVVYTGITAYLLQNHRSFRLFDLLGANEQRINLPSWVPDYSQRLQVDNSFDITTLVNDTDDQIEIGESNIVRILYPFEFRNPEELPVGLDQEVEIDSDGSLSIFAVKLCDISPMDSVTKNPQTGQHFIVIDKGRHGHILISLKKKEYKIEDDSIFLLNELLHPVVLRRDPRKGTYSFLSFVSMAIVYPNDDNVTWRLPCGQEHGMIWPFDVPLRVSQTTTQKIQEFYSSLLEVCEVDPTQIPIAPDVDLVAAKRKAIVDFGILRLTGFDTLEEKLKSTWQSYKEKLGWMLRDQAAIWKFIRHTEQEHQKDWSGVGSMVVKERVGLPDNYATDIKTEYTWNLRQFFWSFLKPTALAPDVLESVWNPAYEALRAHTSDFQAWAEVTEKLMNAIAFSQTALGSSMKFFPGIDLPEKWSSNWKSFSMAREGGIFHDGEAFGSECYWNWSEFEQCLDLRNTVLAQALPEELRPNENHEMQAHMSFRVWGLNLDERTRIRIV
;
A
#
# COMPACT_ATOMS: atom_id res chain seq x y z
N MET A 1 -23.87 27.93 -32.72
CA MET A 1 -23.76 29.36 -33.10
C MET A 1 -25.11 29.79 -33.68
N HIS A 2 -25.72 30.86 -33.17
CA HIS A 2 -26.96 31.40 -33.74
C HIS A 2 -26.66 32.73 -34.46
N HIS A 3 -26.83 32.77 -35.78
CA HIS A 3 -26.72 34.01 -36.55
C HIS A 3 -27.98 34.87 -36.37
N TRP A 4 -27.88 35.98 -35.62
CA TRP A 4 -29.00 36.91 -35.38
C TRP A 4 -29.06 38.08 -36.40
N HIS A 5 -28.10 38.16 -37.32
CA HIS A 5 -28.14 39.06 -38.46
C HIS A 5 -29.06 38.52 -39.57
N LYS A 6 -29.68 39.41 -40.34
CA LYS A 6 -30.37 39.01 -41.58
C LYS A 6 -29.37 38.43 -42.58
N THR A 7 -29.77 37.37 -43.29
CA THR A 7 -28.99 36.60 -44.27
C THR A 7 -28.37 37.42 -45.43
N GLY A 8 -28.66 38.71 -45.55
CA GLY A 8 -28.08 39.63 -46.54
C GLY A 8 -27.15 40.74 -45.99
N CYS A 9 -26.78 40.70 -44.70
CA CYS A 9 -25.93 41.73 -44.11
C CYS A 9 -24.47 41.63 -44.59
N LYS A 10 -24.03 42.56 -45.46
CA LYS A 10 -22.67 42.55 -46.05
C LYS A 10 -21.62 43.35 -45.26
N ARG A 11 -22.06 44.21 -44.34
CA ARG A 11 -21.21 45.03 -43.46
C ARG A 11 -21.91 45.20 -42.12
N PRO A 12 -21.73 44.30 -41.14
CA PRO A 12 -22.39 44.44 -39.85
C PRO A 12 -21.77 45.59 -39.05
N ASP A 13 -22.39 46.78 -39.12
CA ASP A 13 -22.06 47.91 -38.25
C ASP A 13 -22.88 47.77 -36.96
N VAL A 14 -22.27 47.27 -35.87
CA VAL A 14 -22.98 46.96 -34.62
C VAL A 14 -22.73 48.06 -33.59
N VAL A 15 -23.82 48.58 -33.03
CA VAL A 15 -23.81 49.62 -31.99
C VAL A 15 -24.64 49.12 -30.81
N ILE A 16 -24.20 49.44 -29.60
CA ILE A 16 -24.94 49.14 -28.38
C ILE A 16 -25.74 50.38 -28.01
N ILE A 17 -27.06 50.22 -27.95
CA ILE A 17 -27.99 51.25 -27.47
C ILE A 17 -28.83 50.57 -26.40
N ASP A 18 -28.81 51.10 -25.17
CA ASP A 18 -29.55 50.59 -24.01
C ASP A 18 -29.32 49.08 -23.77
N ASP A 19 -28.05 48.69 -23.61
CA ASP A 19 -27.59 47.31 -23.36
C ASP A 19 -28.06 46.24 -24.36
N THR A 20 -28.58 46.65 -25.53
CA THR A 20 -28.97 45.72 -26.58
C THR A 20 -28.16 45.94 -27.85
N ALA A 21 -27.48 44.89 -28.33
CA ALA A 21 -26.76 44.95 -29.59
C ALA A 21 -27.72 45.13 -30.77
N ARG A 22 -27.46 46.17 -31.58
CA ARG A 22 -28.19 46.45 -32.82
C ARG A 22 -27.21 46.61 -33.96
N CYS A 23 -27.54 46.04 -35.11
CA CYS A 23 -26.78 46.30 -36.32
C CYS A 23 -27.39 47.49 -37.07
N ASN A 24 -26.67 48.62 -37.20
CA ASN A 24 -27.07 49.75 -38.03
C ASN A 24 -27.27 49.39 -39.51
N SER A 25 -26.54 48.37 -39.99
CA SER A 25 -26.58 47.98 -41.40
C SER A 25 -27.72 47.03 -41.77
N CYS A 26 -28.19 46.17 -40.87
CA CYS A 26 -29.34 45.28 -41.15
C CYS A 26 -30.55 45.48 -40.22
N LEU A 27 -30.40 46.39 -39.25
CA LEU A 27 -31.39 46.75 -38.22
C LEU A 27 -31.87 45.58 -37.36
N SER A 28 -31.15 44.44 -37.39
CA SER A 28 -31.41 43.33 -36.49
C SER A 28 -31.09 43.75 -35.06
N ARG A 29 -31.94 43.33 -34.13
CA ARG A 29 -31.75 43.46 -32.68
C ARG A 29 -31.54 42.07 -32.11
N TRP A 30 -30.56 41.91 -31.25
CA TRP A 30 -30.38 40.66 -30.52
C TRP A 30 -31.43 40.57 -29.41
N SER A 31 -32.21 39.49 -29.37
CA SER A 31 -33.18 39.19 -28.30
C SER A 31 -32.86 37.85 -27.67
N HIS A 32 -32.76 37.84 -26.34
CA HIS A 32 -32.30 36.69 -25.56
C HIS A 32 -33.48 35.83 -25.07
N GLU A 33 -34.35 35.34 -25.95
CA GLU A 33 -35.51 34.52 -25.50
C GLU A 33 -35.96 33.55 -26.60
N GLU A 34 -35.58 32.27 -26.48
CA GLU A 34 -36.48 31.12 -26.69
C GLU A 34 -35.98 29.94 -25.82
N PRO A 35 -36.79 29.39 -24.90
CA PRO A 35 -36.45 28.17 -24.18
C PRO A 35 -36.68 26.95 -25.09
N VAL A 36 -35.65 26.16 -25.33
CA VAL A 36 -35.79 24.84 -25.94
C VAL A 36 -36.34 23.89 -24.87
N GLU A 37 -37.60 23.45 -25.02
CA GLU A 37 -38.13 22.33 -24.24
C GLU A 37 -37.38 21.04 -24.63
N VAL A 38 -36.45 20.61 -23.78
CA VAL A 38 -35.83 19.29 -23.89
C VAL A 38 -36.82 18.27 -23.35
N THR A 39 -37.58 17.63 -24.24
CA THR A 39 -38.31 16.41 -23.90
C THR A 39 -37.31 15.26 -23.76
N SER A 40 -37.11 14.82 -22.53
CA SER A 40 -36.26 13.70 -22.16
C SER A 40 -36.91 12.38 -22.58
N THR A 41 -36.33 11.68 -23.55
CA THR A 41 -36.30 10.20 -23.65
C THR A 41 -35.28 9.79 -24.70
N LEU A 42 -34.02 9.70 -24.31
CA LEU A 42 -33.01 8.98 -25.10
C LEU A 42 -33.02 7.52 -24.65
N THR A 43 -33.59 6.64 -25.48
CA THR A 43 -33.44 5.20 -25.36
C THR A 43 -32.05 4.80 -25.85
N VAL A 44 -31.25 4.19 -24.96
CA VAL A 44 -29.96 3.57 -25.32
C VAL A 44 -30.24 2.38 -26.23
N PRO A 45 -29.62 2.27 -27.42
CA PRO A 45 -29.76 1.08 -28.25
C PRO A 45 -29.01 -0.08 -27.61
N HIS A 46 -29.68 -1.23 -27.53
CA HIS A 46 -29.10 -2.49 -27.07
C HIS A 46 -28.04 -2.95 -28.09
N ILE A 47 -26.78 -3.07 -27.67
CA ILE A 47 -25.72 -3.62 -28.52
C ILE A 47 -25.72 -5.14 -28.35
N GLU A 48 -26.11 -5.86 -29.39
CA GLU A 48 -25.90 -7.30 -29.49
C GLU A 48 -24.43 -7.56 -29.87
N SER A 49 -23.69 -8.18 -28.95
CA SER A 49 -22.42 -8.88 -29.16
C SER A 49 -21.20 -8.04 -29.65
N VAL A 50 -20.15 -8.04 -28.83
CA VAL A 50 -18.82 -7.40 -29.02
C VAL A 50 -18.07 -7.91 -30.28
N SER A 51 -18.52 -9.00 -30.91
CA SER A 51 -17.83 -9.62 -32.05
C SER A 51 -17.98 -8.88 -33.39
N HIS A 52 -18.80 -7.83 -33.48
CA HIS A 52 -19.00 -7.06 -34.71
C HIS A 52 -18.18 -5.75 -34.79
N LEU A 53 -17.42 -5.43 -33.74
CA LEU A 53 -16.46 -4.33 -33.77
C LEU A 53 -15.20 -4.79 -34.51
N ASN A 54 -15.18 -4.59 -35.84
CA ASN A 54 -14.04 -4.87 -36.70
C ASN A 54 -12.91 -3.84 -36.43
N LEU A 55 -12.28 -3.95 -35.26
CA LEU A 55 -11.15 -3.12 -34.84
C LEU A 55 -9.86 -3.72 -35.42
N SER A 56 -9.38 -3.16 -36.53
CA SER A 56 -8.02 -3.39 -37.00
C SER A 56 -7.09 -2.30 -36.45
N TRP A 57 -6.03 -2.70 -35.75
CA TRP A 57 -4.95 -1.84 -35.25
C TRP A 57 -3.85 -1.64 -36.32
N PRO A 58 -3.04 -0.56 -36.27
CA PRO A 58 -2.05 -0.23 -37.29
C PRO A 58 -0.93 -1.29 -37.43
N GLU A 59 -0.44 -1.48 -38.67
CA GLU A 59 0.53 -2.50 -39.12
C GLU A 59 1.93 -2.45 -38.44
N ASN A 60 2.12 -1.56 -37.46
CA ASN A 60 3.41 -1.24 -36.86
C ASN A 60 3.72 -2.13 -35.64
N VAL A 61 2.78 -2.98 -35.23
CA VAL A 61 2.92 -3.90 -34.10
C VAL A 61 3.13 -5.31 -34.63
N LYS A 62 4.38 -5.79 -34.67
CA LYS A 62 4.68 -7.20 -34.95
C LYS A 62 4.45 -8.03 -33.69
N TYR A 63 3.45 -8.88 -33.71
CA TYR A 63 3.24 -9.92 -32.70
C TYR A 63 3.94 -11.22 -33.15
N THR A 64 4.82 -11.77 -32.32
CA THR A 64 5.33 -13.13 -32.50
C THR A 64 4.37 -14.11 -31.85
N HIS A 65 3.59 -14.83 -32.66
CA HIS A 65 2.96 -16.07 -32.20
C HIS A 65 4.02 -17.16 -32.10
N SER A 66 4.20 -17.75 -30.92
CA SER A 66 4.94 -18.98 -30.72
C SER A 66 4.16 -20.17 -31.26
N ASN A 67 4.53 -20.65 -32.45
CA ASN A 67 4.85 -22.07 -32.74
C ASN A 67 4.70 -22.37 -34.22
N THR A 68 5.83 -22.42 -34.93
CA THR A 68 6.13 -23.44 -35.95
C THR A 68 7.62 -23.36 -36.31
N SER A 69 8.33 -24.47 -36.14
CA SER A 69 9.68 -24.65 -36.66
C SER A 69 9.65 -24.94 -38.16
N TYR A 70 10.60 -24.40 -38.91
CA TYR A 70 11.62 -25.15 -39.65
C TYR A 70 12.32 -24.21 -40.64
N ASP A 71 13.64 -24.22 -40.51
CA ASP A 71 14.68 -24.14 -41.54
C ASP A 71 14.31 -23.75 -42.97
N ASN A 72 15.22 -22.92 -43.50
CA ASN A 72 15.39 -22.46 -44.88
C ASN A 72 14.56 -21.21 -45.23
N ILE A 73 15.25 -20.08 -45.42
CA ILE A 73 15.61 -19.62 -46.76
C ILE A 73 16.56 -18.40 -46.67
N PHE A 74 17.48 -18.41 -47.64
CA PHE A 74 18.66 -17.59 -47.87
C PHE A 74 18.48 -16.06 -47.92
N ILE A 75 19.56 -15.38 -47.51
CA ILE A 75 19.91 -13.98 -47.82
C ILE A 75 20.13 -13.82 -49.34
N PRO A 76 19.94 -12.61 -49.91
CA PRO A 76 21.04 -12.05 -50.67
C PRO A 76 21.39 -10.61 -50.26
N TYR A 77 22.70 -10.41 -50.18
CA TYR A 77 23.43 -9.18 -49.91
C TYR A 77 23.82 -8.51 -51.24
N LEU A 78 24.22 -7.23 -51.14
CA LEU A 78 25.10 -6.42 -52.04
C LEU A 78 24.42 -5.52 -53.10
N PRO A 79 25.10 -4.50 -53.68
CA PRO A 79 26.40 -3.85 -53.35
C PRO A 79 26.49 -2.30 -53.53
N GLY A 80 27.51 -1.68 -52.90
CA GLY A 80 28.19 -0.45 -53.38
C GLY A 80 27.84 0.82 -52.59
N SER A 81 28.76 1.66 -52.11
CA SER A 81 30.20 1.82 -52.34
C SER A 81 30.84 2.67 -51.22
N LYS A 82 32.13 2.44 -51.02
CA LYS A 82 33.07 2.80 -49.94
C LYS A 82 33.18 4.28 -49.49
N PRO A 83 33.72 4.53 -48.27
CA PRO A 83 34.21 5.82 -47.76
C PRO A 83 35.61 6.15 -48.33
N PRO A 84 36.21 7.35 -48.13
CA PRO A 84 37.14 7.50 -46.98
C PRO A 84 37.52 8.94 -46.49
N HIS A 85 38.25 8.96 -45.35
CA HIS A 85 39.26 9.94 -44.86
C HIS A 85 38.85 11.23 -44.10
N ASP A 86 38.71 11.14 -42.77
CA ASP A 86 39.74 11.35 -41.70
C ASP A 86 40.74 12.53 -41.84
N PRO A 87 41.42 12.97 -40.76
CA PRO A 87 41.03 13.97 -39.75
C PRO A 87 42.10 15.08 -39.59
N GLN A 88 41.81 16.23 -38.97
CA GLN A 88 42.83 16.95 -38.18
C GLN A 88 42.29 18.16 -37.37
N LEU A 89 42.63 18.14 -36.06
CA LEU A 89 42.81 19.25 -35.08
C LEU A 89 41.52 19.91 -34.51
N VAL A 90 40.90 19.54 -33.36
CA VAL A 90 41.31 19.47 -31.90
C VAL A 90 41.46 20.87 -31.24
N PRO A 91 41.03 21.19 -29.98
CA PRO A 91 39.97 20.63 -29.08
C PRO A 91 39.11 21.66 -28.27
N SER A 92 37.99 21.13 -27.73
CA SER A 92 37.33 21.35 -26.41
C SER A 92 36.90 22.74 -25.90
N VAL A 93 35.58 22.93 -25.78
CA VAL A 93 34.91 23.30 -24.52
C VAL A 93 33.65 22.45 -24.38
N ALA A 94 33.46 21.85 -23.21
CA ALA A 94 32.54 20.76 -22.94
C ALA A 94 31.07 21.18 -22.72
N SER A 95 30.18 20.37 -23.32
CA SER A 95 28.90 19.86 -22.80
C SER A 95 27.88 20.83 -22.18
N THR A 96 26.96 21.31 -23.01
CA THR A 96 25.54 21.48 -22.63
C THR A 96 24.75 20.30 -23.17
N ASN A 97 24.16 19.52 -22.26
CA ASN A 97 23.31 18.36 -22.58
C ASN A 97 22.17 18.76 -23.53
N SER A 98 22.22 18.21 -24.74
CA SER A 98 21.15 18.22 -25.73
C SER A 98 20.02 17.29 -25.28
N LEU A 99 18.89 17.87 -24.87
CA LEU A 99 17.59 17.21 -24.99
C LEU A 99 17.16 17.30 -26.45
N ASP A 100 17.52 16.32 -27.27
CA ASP A 100 17.00 16.18 -28.63
C ASP A 100 16.68 14.71 -28.91
N THR A 101 15.41 14.34 -28.75
CA THR A 101 14.61 13.65 -29.78
C THR A 101 13.18 13.45 -29.25
N TYR A 102 12.23 14.25 -29.74
CA TYR A 102 10.80 13.93 -29.69
C TYR A 102 10.35 13.44 -31.08
N PRO A 103 9.44 12.46 -31.18
CA PRO A 103 8.89 12.03 -32.46
C PRO A 103 8.05 13.14 -33.10
N ASP A 104 8.04 13.13 -34.43
CA ASP A 104 7.36 14.05 -35.34
C ASP A 104 6.06 14.65 -34.80
N ALA A 105 6.09 15.95 -34.48
CA ALA A 105 4.89 16.76 -34.29
C ALA A 105 4.15 16.90 -35.64
N THR A 106 3.22 15.98 -35.89
CA THR A 106 2.24 16.06 -36.97
C THR A 106 1.45 17.38 -36.86
N GLU A 107 1.57 18.23 -37.87
CA GLU A 107 0.71 19.40 -38.23
C GLU A 107 -0.18 20.01 -37.11
N GLY A 108 0.40 20.72 -36.14
CA GLY A 108 -0.36 21.51 -35.16
C GLY A 108 -0.59 22.97 -35.60
N TYR A 109 -1.67 23.60 -35.13
CA TYR A 109 -1.89 25.06 -35.18
C TYR A 109 -2.07 25.64 -33.77
N ILE A 110 -1.69 26.90 -33.54
CA ILE A 110 -2.04 27.67 -32.34
C ILE A 110 -3.06 28.75 -32.68
N ARG A 111 -3.94 29.09 -31.73
CA ARG A 111 -4.86 30.22 -31.84
C ARG A 111 -4.36 31.37 -30.98
N LEU A 112 -4.34 32.57 -31.54
CA LEU A 112 -4.02 33.80 -30.80
C LEU A 112 -5.16 34.79 -30.96
N LEU A 113 -5.49 35.49 -29.89
CA LEU A 113 -6.39 36.63 -29.91
C LEU A 113 -5.58 37.90 -30.19
N TRP A 114 -5.81 38.53 -31.34
CA TRP A 114 -5.40 39.91 -31.57
C TRP A 114 -6.32 40.84 -30.80
N LEU A 115 -5.96 41.13 -29.56
CA LEU A 115 -6.70 42.01 -28.67
C LEU A 115 -6.61 43.45 -29.18
N HIS A 116 -7.74 44.07 -29.51
CA HIS A 116 -7.78 45.44 -30.01
C HIS A 116 -7.55 46.46 -28.89
N PRO A 117 -7.00 47.65 -29.21
CA PRO A 117 -6.79 48.70 -28.22
C PRO A 117 -8.12 49.26 -27.69
N GLY A 118 -8.11 49.75 -26.44
CA GLY A 118 -9.28 50.34 -25.80
C GLY A 118 -9.03 50.80 -24.36
N GLN A 119 -9.88 51.66 -23.84
CA GLN A 119 -9.87 52.14 -22.45
C GLN A 119 -10.42 51.09 -21.47
N SER A 120 -10.22 51.23 -20.15
CA SER A 120 -10.64 50.22 -19.16
C SER A 120 -12.12 49.80 -19.26
N ASP A 121 -13.00 50.74 -19.57
CA ASP A 121 -14.45 50.50 -19.63
C ASP A 121 -14.92 49.95 -20.99
N ASP A 122 -14.09 50.04 -22.03
CA ASP A 122 -14.44 49.58 -23.36
C ASP A 122 -14.65 48.06 -23.39
N PRO A 123 -15.61 47.54 -24.18
CA PRO A 123 -15.79 46.11 -24.36
C PRO A 123 -14.51 45.46 -24.91
N VAL A 124 -14.26 44.21 -24.54
CA VAL A 124 -13.10 43.47 -25.03
C VAL A 124 -13.39 42.99 -26.46
N ARG A 125 -12.58 43.44 -27.43
CA ARG A 125 -12.71 43.11 -28.85
C ARG A 125 -11.41 42.56 -29.39
N GLY A 126 -11.48 41.68 -30.38
CA GLY A 126 -10.28 41.20 -31.05
C GLY A 126 -10.55 40.32 -32.26
N ASP A 127 -9.46 39.88 -32.90
CA ASP A 127 -9.50 38.91 -34.00
C ASP A 127 -8.85 37.60 -33.57
N LEU A 128 -9.55 36.47 -33.73
CA LEU A 128 -8.96 35.14 -33.46
C LEU A 128 -8.26 34.63 -34.72
N MET A 129 -6.97 34.28 -34.61
CA MET A 129 -6.17 33.82 -35.75
C MET A 129 -5.50 32.49 -35.47
N GLU A 130 -5.63 31.55 -36.41
CA GLU A 130 -4.94 30.25 -36.41
C GLU A 130 -3.61 30.35 -37.14
N LEU A 131 -2.54 29.88 -36.49
CA LEU A 131 -1.17 29.93 -37.01
C LEU A 131 -0.53 28.54 -36.97
N PRO A 132 0.12 28.08 -38.05
CA PRO A 132 0.80 26.78 -38.06
C PRO A 132 1.94 26.75 -37.04
N PHE A 133 2.11 25.60 -36.40
CA PHE A 133 3.06 25.41 -35.31
C PHE A 133 4.51 25.17 -35.79
N LYS A 134 4.70 24.68 -37.02
CA LYS A 134 6.02 24.36 -37.58
C LYS A 134 6.86 25.64 -37.69
N ASN A 135 7.99 25.67 -36.98
CA ASN A 135 8.95 26.79 -36.85
C ASN A 135 8.51 28.01 -36.04
N LEU A 136 7.29 28.06 -35.48
CA LEU A 136 6.79 29.22 -34.73
C LEU A 136 7.07 30.56 -35.46
N ASP A 137 6.68 30.66 -36.74
CA ASP A 137 6.52 31.94 -37.45
C ASP A 137 5.35 32.77 -36.87
N ALA A 138 5.00 32.54 -35.59
CA ALA A 138 4.03 33.33 -34.87
C ALA A 138 4.65 34.69 -34.54
N PRO A 139 3.91 35.79 -34.73
CA PRO A 139 4.39 37.10 -34.31
C PRO A 139 4.60 37.13 -32.79
N PRO A 140 5.45 38.01 -32.26
CA PRO A 140 5.65 38.14 -30.82
C PRO A 140 4.31 38.31 -30.10
N TYR A 141 3.99 37.37 -29.22
CA TYR A 141 2.74 37.34 -28.46
C TYR A 141 3.00 37.24 -26.96
N GLN A 142 2.01 37.61 -26.17
CA GLN A 142 1.99 37.42 -24.72
C GLN A 142 1.07 36.27 -24.33
N THR A 143 1.32 35.62 -23.21
CA THR A 143 0.36 34.68 -22.61
C THR A 143 -0.32 35.34 -21.41
N LEU A 144 -1.62 35.13 -21.25
CA LEU A 144 -2.38 35.58 -20.09
C LEU A 144 -2.81 34.37 -19.24
N SER A 145 -2.34 34.33 -18.00
CA SER A 145 -2.70 33.36 -16.97
C SER A 145 -3.57 34.04 -15.91
N TYR A 146 -4.63 33.38 -15.44
CA TYR A 146 -5.56 33.96 -14.47
C TYR A 146 -6.23 32.85 -13.64
N SER A 147 -6.89 33.24 -12.55
CA SER A 147 -7.70 32.30 -11.76
C SER A 147 -9.08 32.14 -12.39
N PRO A 148 -9.56 30.92 -12.64
CA PRO A 148 -10.96 30.71 -12.99
C PRO A 148 -11.90 30.85 -11.79
N PHE A 149 -11.37 30.86 -10.56
CA PHE A 149 -12.13 31.06 -9.32
C PHE A 149 -12.27 32.55 -9.02
N ASP A 150 -13.49 33.00 -8.69
CA ASP A 150 -13.76 34.36 -8.26
C ASP A 150 -12.97 34.71 -6.99
N ASP A 151 -12.51 35.95 -6.88
CA ASP A 151 -11.82 36.44 -5.70
C ASP A 151 -12.84 36.76 -4.60
N PRO A 152 -12.87 36.01 -3.47
CA PRO A 152 -13.79 36.30 -2.38
C PRO A 152 -13.54 37.67 -1.74
N THR A 153 -12.37 38.28 -2.00
CA THR A 153 -12.04 39.61 -1.49
C THR A 153 -12.54 40.75 -2.37
N SER A 154 -13.14 40.47 -3.55
CA SER A 154 -13.82 41.50 -4.33
C SER A 154 -15.20 41.80 -3.74
N ILE A 155 -15.23 42.53 -2.63
CA ILE A 155 -16.44 43.23 -2.19
C ILE A 155 -16.66 44.34 -3.22
N SER A 156 -17.56 44.10 -4.18
CA SER A 156 -18.13 45.19 -4.97
C SER A 156 -19.14 45.91 -4.09
N GLU A 157 -18.90 47.20 -3.88
CA GLU A 157 -19.87 48.20 -3.47
C GLU A 157 -21.01 48.25 -4.51
N ASP A 158 -21.95 47.31 -4.46
CA ASP A 158 -23.29 47.49 -5.01
C ASP A 158 -24.26 47.31 -3.84
N SER A 159 -24.41 48.40 -3.09
CA SER A 159 -25.36 48.54 -2.00
C SER A 159 -26.76 48.76 -2.56
N SER A 160 -27.49 47.69 -2.80
CA SER A 160 -28.96 47.66 -2.70
C SER A 160 -29.45 46.23 -2.76
N ASP A 161 -29.47 45.57 -1.60
CA ASP A 161 -30.57 44.66 -1.22
C ASP A 161 -30.39 44.32 0.26
N GLU A 162 -30.93 45.22 1.07
CA GLU A 162 -31.07 45.04 2.51
C GLU A 162 -32.27 44.12 2.79
N LYS A 163 -32.06 43.18 3.72
CA LYS A 163 -33.05 42.48 4.56
C LYS A 163 -33.79 41.29 3.95
N LEU A 164 -33.34 40.09 4.34
CA LEU A 164 -34.20 39.23 5.17
C LEU A 164 -33.36 38.36 6.12
N SER A 165 -33.78 38.44 7.36
CA SER A 165 -33.23 37.98 8.62
C SER A 165 -32.99 36.47 8.74
N GLU A 166 -31.95 36.15 9.51
CA GLU A 166 -31.88 35.09 10.52
C GLU A 166 -33.13 34.21 10.68
N GLN A 167 -32.99 32.93 10.30
CA GLN A 167 -33.55 31.81 11.03
C GLN A 167 -32.79 30.54 10.62
N ILE A 168 -32.09 29.95 11.59
CA ILE A 168 -31.50 28.62 11.54
C ILE A 168 -32.63 27.63 11.88
N PRO A 169 -32.93 26.62 11.05
CA PRO A 169 -33.54 25.39 11.55
C PRO A 169 -32.62 24.18 11.40
N GLN A 170 -32.81 23.29 12.36
CA GLN A 170 -32.10 22.06 12.63
C GLN A 170 -32.23 21.01 11.52
N TYR A 171 -31.17 20.20 11.43
CA TYR A 171 -31.06 18.86 10.84
C TYR A 171 -32.36 18.16 10.42
N SER A 172 -32.38 17.68 9.18
CA SER A 172 -33.11 16.48 8.77
C SER A 172 -32.24 15.68 7.79
N LYS A 173 -32.07 14.39 8.11
CA LYS A 173 -31.27 13.40 7.40
C LYS A 173 -31.96 12.97 6.10
N GLU A 174 -31.57 13.53 4.96
CA GLU A 174 -31.76 12.89 3.66
C GLU A 174 -30.53 13.18 2.78
N VAL A 175 -30.12 12.16 2.03
CA VAL A 175 -28.88 12.10 1.22
C VAL A 175 -28.89 13.20 0.17
N PRO A 176 -27.92 14.14 0.17
CA PRO A 176 -27.86 15.11 -0.90
C PRO A 176 -27.18 14.48 -2.11
N THR A 177 -27.97 14.02 -3.07
CA THR A 177 -27.56 14.07 -4.49
C THR A 177 -27.49 15.53 -4.92
N ASN A 178 -26.56 16.28 -4.36
CA ASN A 178 -26.27 17.64 -4.79
C ASN A 178 -25.18 17.57 -5.85
N ILE A 179 -25.61 17.40 -7.10
CA ILE A 179 -24.95 18.06 -8.23
C ILE A 179 -24.81 19.51 -7.79
N LEU A 180 -23.58 19.91 -7.47
CA LEU A 180 -23.25 21.27 -7.08
C LEU A 180 -23.85 22.19 -8.15
N HIS A 181 -24.96 22.86 -7.86
CA HIS A 181 -25.34 24.07 -8.56
C HIS A 181 -24.27 25.10 -8.19
N LYS A 182 -23.14 25.05 -8.91
CA LYS A 182 -22.16 26.13 -8.91
C LYS A 182 -22.93 27.40 -9.29
N PRO A 183 -22.80 28.51 -8.55
CA PRO A 183 -23.27 29.79 -9.07
C PRO A 183 -22.57 29.97 -10.43
N GLN A 184 -23.33 30.03 -11.51
CA GLN A 184 -22.75 30.28 -12.81
C GLN A 184 -22.05 31.64 -12.73
N PRO A 185 -20.74 31.74 -13.02
CA PRO A 185 -20.10 33.04 -13.13
C PRO A 185 -20.87 33.83 -14.19
N ARG A 186 -21.19 35.10 -13.92
CA ARG A 186 -21.73 36.01 -14.93
C ARG A 186 -20.71 36.10 -16.06
N ASN A 187 -20.88 35.28 -17.10
CA ASN A 187 -19.99 35.22 -18.23
C ASN A 187 -19.95 36.58 -18.94
N ARG A 188 -18.76 36.99 -19.37
CA ARG A 188 -18.49 38.29 -19.97
C ARG A 188 -18.21 38.14 -21.46
N PRO A 189 -18.78 38.98 -22.33
CA PRO A 189 -18.61 38.84 -23.77
C PRO A 189 -17.25 39.38 -24.23
N VAL A 190 -16.58 38.59 -25.07
CA VAL A 190 -15.46 39.02 -25.92
C VAL A 190 -15.93 38.97 -27.36
N TYR A 191 -15.88 40.12 -28.05
CA TYR A 191 -16.38 40.25 -29.42
C TYR A 191 -15.27 39.93 -30.42
N ILE A 192 -15.53 38.96 -31.31
CA ILE A 192 -14.61 38.57 -32.37
C ILE A 192 -15.04 39.25 -33.68
N ASP A 193 -14.36 40.34 -34.04
CA ASP A 193 -14.86 41.26 -35.07
C ASP A 193 -14.86 40.63 -36.48
N ARG A 194 -13.82 39.88 -36.86
CA ARG A 194 -13.75 39.20 -38.19
C ARG A 194 -14.85 38.17 -38.42
N SER A 195 -15.24 37.40 -37.40
CA SER A 195 -16.28 36.37 -37.53
C SER A 195 -17.66 36.85 -37.08
N CYS A 196 -17.74 38.04 -36.47
CA CYS A 196 -18.94 38.58 -35.83
C CYS A 196 -19.52 37.65 -34.75
N ASP A 197 -18.65 36.89 -34.09
CA ASP A 197 -19.00 35.98 -33.00
C ASP A 197 -18.76 36.61 -31.62
N VAL A 198 -19.36 36.00 -30.59
CA VAL A 198 -19.13 36.36 -29.19
C VAL A 198 -18.64 35.13 -28.45
N ILE A 199 -17.48 35.24 -27.82
CA ILE A 199 -16.93 34.21 -26.92
C ILE A 199 -17.16 34.69 -25.49
N TYR A 200 -17.75 33.81 -24.68
CA TYR A 200 -18.06 34.10 -23.29
C TYR A 200 -16.92 33.64 -22.38
N VAL A 201 -16.38 34.56 -21.60
CA VAL A 201 -15.26 34.32 -20.68
C VAL A 201 -15.64 34.59 -19.24
N THR A 202 -14.83 34.12 -18.28
CA THR A 202 -15.05 34.42 -16.86
C THR A 202 -14.75 35.90 -16.57
N LYS A 203 -15.29 36.43 -15.45
CA LYS A 203 -15.01 37.80 -14.98
C LYS A 203 -13.51 38.08 -14.85
N ASN A 204 -12.75 37.13 -14.31
CA ASN A 204 -11.30 37.27 -14.14
C ASN A 204 -10.55 37.23 -15.47
N CYS A 205 -10.99 36.42 -16.44
CA CYS A 205 -10.42 36.41 -17.78
C CYS A 205 -10.63 37.76 -18.47
N GLU A 206 -11.85 38.32 -18.43
CA GLU A 206 -12.15 39.64 -19.00
C GLU A 206 -11.30 40.73 -18.33
N ALA A 207 -11.26 40.75 -16.99
CA ALA A 207 -10.46 41.71 -16.25
C ALA A 207 -8.96 41.60 -16.58
N GLY A 208 -8.44 40.38 -16.72
CA GLY A 208 -7.06 40.14 -17.16
C GLY A 208 -6.80 40.64 -18.58
N LEU A 209 -7.73 40.40 -19.51
CA LEU A 209 -7.65 40.91 -20.89
C LEU A 209 -7.64 42.43 -20.91
N LYS A 210 -8.49 43.09 -20.11
CA LYS A 210 -8.50 44.54 -19.96
C LYS A 210 -7.20 45.08 -19.36
N ALA A 211 -6.62 44.35 -18.41
CA ALA A 211 -5.37 44.75 -17.75
C ALA A 211 -4.14 44.64 -18.67
N VAL A 212 -4.11 43.68 -19.61
CA VAL A 212 -3.02 43.59 -20.62
C VAL A 212 -3.29 44.40 -21.88
N ARG A 213 -4.53 44.89 -22.09
CA ARG A 213 -4.91 45.68 -23.27
C ARG A 213 -4.12 46.97 -23.34
N HIS A 214 -3.54 47.25 -24.50
CA HIS A 214 -2.88 48.52 -24.78
C HIS A 214 -3.89 49.61 -25.18
N LEU A 215 -3.54 50.87 -24.96
CA LEU A 215 -4.39 52.00 -25.32
C LEU A 215 -4.39 52.33 -26.82
N SER A 216 -3.37 51.91 -27.57
CA SER A 216 -3.15 52.39 -28.95
C SER A 216 -2.85 51.30 -29.97
N ASP A 217 -2.27 50.17 -29.55
CA ASP A 217 -1.86 49.09 -30.45
C ASP A 217 -2.61 47.79 -30.16
N ALA A 218 -2.85 46.98 -31.19
CA ALA A 218 -3.38 45.64 -31.00
C ALA A 218 -2.29 44.72 -30.41
N LEU A 219 -2.68 43.84 -29.49
CA LEU A 219 -1.78 42.94 -28.77
C LEU A 219 -2.14 41.47 -29.09
N PRO A 220 -1.24 40.68 -29.70
CA PRO A 220 -1.43 39.24 -29.81
C PRO A 220 -1.29 38.57 -28.43
N VAL A 221 -2.37 37.97 -27.95
CA VAL A 221 -2.43 37.29 -26.65
C VAL A 221 -2.92 35.85 -26.82
N TRP A 222 -2.19 34.91 -26.23
CA TRP A 222 -2.68 33.56 -25.99
C TRP A 222 -3.37 33.51 -24.63
N VAL A 223 -4.63 33.08 -24.60
CA VAL A 223 -5.41 32.87 -23.39
C VAL A 223 -6.21 31.59 -23.56
N ASP A 224 -6.10 30.67 -22.60
CA ASP A 224 -6.61 29.30 -22.69
C ASP A 224 -8.10 29.21 -23.07
N LEU A 225 -8.96 29.99 -22.42
CA LEU A 225 -10.41 29.94 -22.59
C LEU A 225 -10.90 30.40 -23.98
N ILE A 226 -10.06 31.12 -24.72
CA ILE A 226 -10.35 31.59 -26.09
C ILE A 226 -9.55 30.79 -27.13
N SER A 227 -8.31 30.44 -26.80
CA SER A 227 -7.37 29.81 -27.74
C SER A 227 -7.60 28.30 -27.86
N ILE A 228 -8.21 27.69 -26.85
CA ILE A 228 -8.56 26.28 -26.79
C ILE A 228 -10.07 26.14 -26.97
N ASP A 229 -10.50 25.25 -27.87
CA ASP A 229 -11.91 24.88 -27.95
C ASP A 229 -12.28 24.02 -26.73
N GLN A 230 -12.91 24.65 -25.75
CA GLN A 230 -13.29 24.03 -24.49
C GLN A 230 -14.31 22.90 -24.66
N ASN A 231 -15.01 22.84 -25.79
CA ASN A 231 -16.02 21.83 -26.08
C ASN A 231 -15.46 20.63 -26.85
N ASN A 232 -14.19 20.68 -27.28
CA ASN A 232 -13.54 19.62 -28.03
C ASN A 232 -12.42 18.97 -27.20
N ASN A 233 -12.65 17.75 -26.74
CA ASN A 233 -11.67 17.01 -25.95
C ASN A 233 -10.38 16.70 -26.72
N ASP A 234 -10.43 16.48 -28.02
CA ASP A 234 -9.23 16.25 -28.83
C ASP A 234 -8.37 17.52 -28.89
N ASP A 235 -9.02 18.69 -29.00
CA ASP A 235 -8.31 19.97 -28.96
C ASP A 235 -7.69 20.19 -27.57
N ARG A 236 -8.44 19.95 -26.48
CA ARG A 236 -7.92 20.04 -25.11
C ARG A 236 -6.70 19.14 -24.90
N SER A 237 -6.77 17.88 -25.33
CA SER A 237 -5.70 16.89 -25.23
C SER A 237 -4.44 17.35 -25.98
N ARG A 238 -4.62 17.82 -27.21
CA ARG A 238 -3.55 18.38 -28.04
C ARG A 238 -2.88 19.58 -27.38
N TRP A 239 -3.65 20.48 -26.75
CA TRP A 239 -3.10 21.66 -26.11
C TRP A 239 -2.22 21.36 -24.90
N VAL A 240 -2.52 20.31 -24.13
CA VAL A 240 -1.64 19.91 -23.03
C VAL A 240 -0.25 19.50 -23.55
N ALA A 241 -0.18 18.84 -24.71
CA ALA A 241 1.11 18.55 -25.35
C ALA A 241 1.83 19.82 -25.83
N LEU A 242 1.09 20.88 -26.21
CA LEU A 242 1.65 22.13 -26.74
C LEU A 242 1.97 23.19 -25.68
N ILE A 243 1.46 23.08 -24.45
CA ILE A 243 1.56 24.13 -23.43
C ILE A 243 3.01 24.55 -23.16
N LYS A 244 3.93 23.58 -23.12
CA LYS A 244 5.38 23.82 -23.00
C LYS A 244 5.87 24.78 -24.06
N CYS A 245 5.50 24.54 -25.31
CA CYS A 245 5.96 25.34 -26.44
C CYS A 245 5.29 26.71 -26.48
N VAL A 246 4.00 26.81 -26.13
CA VAL A 246 3.28 28.10 -26.06
C VAL A 246 3.96 29.05 -25.08
N PHE A 247 4.23 28.59 -23.86
CA PHE A 247 4.83 29.44 -22.83
C PHE A 247 6.33 29.68 -23.06
N ALA A 248 7.05 28.70 -23.62
CA ALA A 248 8.46 28.85 -23.97
C ALA A 248 8.69 29.84 -25.12
N ASN A 249 7.71 30.06 -26.01
CA ASN A 249 7.86 30.99 -27.14
C ASN A 249 7.20 32.35 -26.95
N ALA A 250 6.38 32.51 -25.90
CA ALA A 250 5.81 33.80 -25.54
C ALA A 250 6.92 34.83 -25.22
N LEU A 251 6.69 36.09 -25.63
CA LEU A 251 7.57 37.21 -25.30
C LEU A 251 7.57 37.49 -23.79
N GLN A 252 6.38 37.44 -23.19
CA GLN A 252 6.10 37.64 -21.77
C GLN A 252 4.89 36.81 -21.35
N SER A 253 4.87 36.42 -20.08
CA SER A 253 3.73 35.71 -19.47
C SER A 253 3.16 36.54 -18.34
N MET A 254 1.94 37.05 -18.55
CA MET A 254 1.23 37.92 -17.62
C MET A 254 0.34 37.07 -16.72
N ILE A 255 0.59 37.10 -15.40
CA ILE A 255 -0.16 36.34 -14.41
C ILE A 255 -1.08 37.31 -13.68
N PHE A 256 -2.33 37.36 -14.10
CA PHE A 256 -3.34 38.22 -13.54
C PHE A 256 -3.85 37.65 -12.20
N ILE A 257 -3.62 38.40 -11.13
CA ILE A 257 -3.94 38.00 -9.76
C ILE A 257 -5.18 38.72 -9.19
N GLY A 258 -5.93 39.44 -10.03
CA GLY A 258 -7.13 40.18 -9.63
C GLY A 258 -6.89 41.68 -9.38
N ALA A 259 -7.92 42.35 -8.86
CA ALA A 259 -7.92 43.78 -8.64
C ALA A 259 -6.94 44.22 -7.51
N PRO A 260 -6.54 45.49 -7.48
CA PRO A 260 -5.75 46.04 -6.37
C PRO A 260 -6.49 45.89 -5.04
N SER A 261 -5.76 45.53 -3.99
CA SER A 261 -6.21 45.57 -2.60
C SER A 261 -5.32 46.51 -1.78
N ARG A 262 -5.77 46.92 -0.58
CA ARG A 262 -5.03 47.83 0.31
C ARG A 262 -3.57 47.42 0.53
N ASP A 263 -3.30 46.12 0.57
CA ASP A 263 -1.97 45.56 0.85
C ASP A 263 -1.20 45.18 -0.42
N SER A 264 -1.85 45.20 -1.60
CA SER A 264 -1.25 44.72 -2.85
C SER A 264 -0.11 45.62 -3.32
N ASP A 265 -0.24 46.95 -3.20
CA ASP A 265 0.81 47.89 -3.57
C ASP A 265 2.06 47.71 -2.71
N ILE A 266 1.89 47.50 -1.40
CA ILE A 266 2.97 47.24 -0.45
C ILE A 266 3.73 45.97 -0.86
N ALA A 267 3.00 44.92 -1.22
CA ALA A 267 3.59 43.67 -1.67
C ALA A 267 4.35 43.86 -3.00
N LEU A 268 3.76 44.51 -4.00
CA LEU A 268 4.37 44.74 -5.31
C LEU A 268 5.61 45.65 -5.24
N ASP A 269 5.58 46.68 -4.39
CA ASP A 269 6.72 47.58 -4.16
C ASP A 269 7.88 46.81 -3.52
N LEU A 270 7.59 45.96 -2.54
CA LEU A 270 8.61 45.11 -1.91
C LEU A 270 9.19 44.09 -2.91
N LEU A 271 8.37 43.45 -3.73
CA LEU A 271 8.83 42.55 -4.80
C LEU A 271 9.72 43.29 -5.81
N SER A 272 9.34 44.51 -6.20
CA SER A 272 10.13 45.34 -7.11
C SER A 272 11.48 45.72 -6.50
N LEU A 273 11.51 46.07 -5.21
CA LEU A 273 12.75 46.36 -4.49
C LEU A 273 13.68 45.14 -4.40
N ILE A 274 13.13 43.95 -4.13
CA ILE A 274 13.88 42.68 -4.12
C ILE A 274 14.49 42.42 -5.49
N GLN A 275 13.72 42.62 -6.57
CA GLN A 275 14.19 42.43 -7.93
C GLN A 275 15.32 43.40 -8.31
N LEU A 276 15.22 44.67 -7.91
CA LEU A 276 16.19 45.70 -8.25
C LEU A 276 17.50 45.62 -7.45
N LYS A 277 17.41 45.26 -6.15
CA LYS A 277 18.56 45.37 -5.22
C LYS A 277 19.03 44.02 -4.65
N GLY A 278 18.37 42.91 -4.99
CA GLY A 278 18.70 41.57 -4.50
C GLY A 278 18.50 41.38 -3.00
N PRO A 279 19.01 40.28 -2.40
CA PRO A 279 18.84 39.93 -0.99
C PRO A 279 19.74 40.79 -0.08
N SER A 280 19.56 42.12 -0.08
CA SER A 280 20.31 43.02 0.80
C SER A 280 19.80 42.98 2.25
N VAL A 281 20.63 43.39 3.22
CA VAL A 281 20.24 43.45 4.65
C VAL A 281 19.04 44.37 4.86
N LEU A 282 19.02 45.54 4.22
CA LEU A 282 17.90 46.49 4.28
C LEU A 282 16.58 45.88 3.81
N ILE A 283 16.63 45.09 2.73
CA ILE A 283 15.45 44.41 2.18
C ILE A 283 15.02 43.25 3.07
N ARG A 284 15.97 42.50 3.66
CA ARG A 284 15.67 41.49 4.68
C ARG A 284 14.97 42.12 5.90
N VAL A 285 15.43 43.28 6.36
CA VAL A 285 14.81 44.00 7.48
C VAL A 285 13.41 44.50 7.11
N ALA A 286 13.23 45.09 5.92
CA ALA A 286 11.92 45.51 5.43
C ALA A 286 10.95 44.32 5.33
N ALA A 287 11.40 43.20 4.76
CA ALA A 287 10.63 41.96 4.64
C ALA A 287 10.31 41.28 5.98
N THR A 288 10.98 41.65 7.08
CA THR A 288 10.66 41.13 8.42
C THR A 288 9.56 41.91 9.13
N LYS A 289 9.19 43.11 8.65
CA LYS A 289 8.07 43.88 9.20
C LYS A 289 6.75 43.12 9.03
N GLU A 290 5.89 43.17 10.03
CA GLU A 290 4.67 42.38 10.06
C GLU A 290 3.69 42.79 8.94
N GLU A 291 3.58 44.09 8.67
CA GLU A 291 2.80 44.64 7.55
C GLU A 291 3.25 44.05 6.20
N SER A 292 4.56 44.01 5.94
CA SER A 292 5.11 43.44 4.70
C SER A 292 4.89 41.93 4.59
N LYS A 293 5.00 41.18 5.69
CA LYS A 293 4.68 39.74 5.72
C LYS A 293 3.20 39.48 5.47
N SER A 294 2.34 40.27 6.10
CA SER A 294 0.88 40.19 5.92
C SER A 294 0.50 40.49 4.47
N ALA A 295 1.05 41.56 3.90
CA ALA A 295 0.84 41.94 2.51
C ALA A 295 1.26 40.84 1.53
N LEU A 296 2.43 40.23 1.73
CA LEU A 296 2.90 39.13 0.87
C LEU A 296 2.09 37.84 1.06
N ARG A 297 1.70 37.48 2.29
CA ARG A 297 0.78 36.34 2.51
C ARG A 297 -0.56 36.58 1.83
N SER A 298 -1.13 37.77 1.99
CA SER A 298 -2.38 38.18 1.36
C SER A 298 -2.29 38.06 -0.16
N LEU A 299 -1.19 38.54 -0.75
CA LEU A 299 -0.92 38.44 -2.19
C LEU A 299 -0.85 36.97 -2.67
N PHE A 300 -0.02 36.13 -2.02
CA PHE A 300 0.20 34.75 -2.46
C PHE A 300 -0.91 33.77 -2.07
N ASN A 301 -1.82 34.16 -1.18
CA ASN A 301 -3.05 33.43 -0.88
C ASN A 301 -4.18 33.70 -1.89
N ARG A 302 -3.97 34.61 -2.87
CA ARG A 302 -4.97 34.90 -3.89
C ARG A 302 -5.25 33.66 -4.77
N PRO A 303 -6.49 33.46 -5.24
CA PRO A 303 -6.92 32.23 -5.92
C PRO A 303 -6.06 31.81 -7.12
N CYS A 304 -5.44 32.74 -7.84
CA CYS A 304 -4.57 32.41 -8.98
C CYS A 304 -3.40 31.48 -8.61
N PHE A 305 -2.88 31.57 -7.38
CA PHE A 305 -1.77 30.77 -6.91
C PHE A 305 -2.19 29.38 -6.41
N SER A 306 -3.50 29.10 -6.29
CA SER A 306 -3.99 27.76 -5.96
C SER A 306 -4.05 26.84 -7.18
N GLY A 307 -4.06 27.38 -8.40
CA GLY A 307 -4.21 26.60 -9.65
C GLY A 307 -2.96 25.80 -10.03
N LEU A 308 -3.13 24.50 -10.27
CA LEU A 308 -2.01 23.61 -10.61
C LEU A 308 -1.32 23.97 -11.94
N TRP A 309 -2.08 24.36 -12.96
CA TRP A 309 -1.53 24.72 -14.27
C TRP A 309 -0.54 25.89 -14.25
N LEU A 310 -0.68 26.81 -13.28
CA LEU A 310 0.23 27.95 -13.14
C LEU A 310 1.69 27.49 -12.96
N VAL A 311 1.90 26.33 -12.36
CA VAL A 311 3.23 25.73 -12.18
C VAL A 311 3.92 25.52 -13.53
N GLN A 312 3.29 24.81 -14.47
CA GLN A 312 3.90 24.56 -15.78
C GLN A 312 4.11 25.87 -16.55
N GLN A 313 3.13 26.77 -16.48
CA GLN A 313 3.19 28.07 -17.14
C GLN A 313 4.40 28.88 -16.65
N LEU A 314 4.68 28.87 -15.35
CA LEU A 314 5.86 29.51 -14.75
C LEU A 314 7.18 28.83 -15.12
N ILE A 315 7.21 27.49 -15.13
CA ILE A 315 8.43 26.71 -15.45
C ILE A 315 8.89 26.97 -16.89
N TYR A 316 7.95 27.08 -17.83
CA TYR A 316 8.25 27.26 -19.25
C TYR A 316 8.34 28.72 -19.69
N ALA A 317 7.73 29.67 -18.97
CA ALA A 317 7.78 31.08 -19.30
C ALA A 317 9.22 31.64 -19.34
N LYS A 318 9.54 32.38 -20.41
CA LYS A 318 10.80 33.13 -20.53
C LYS A 318 10.84 34.35 -19.60
N ARG A 319 9.73 35.07 -19.48
CA ARG A 319 9.61 36.34 -18.73
C ARG A 319 8.26 36.46 -18.01
N PRO A 320 8.05 35.70 -16.91
CA PRO A 320 6.81 35.79 -16.14
C PRO A 320 6.71 37.11 -15.35
N HIS A 321 5.51 37.69 -15.29
CA HIS A 321 5.18 38.91 -14.55
C HIS A 321 3.90 38.70 -13.74
N ILE A 322 3.89 39.20 -12.51
CA ILE A 322 2.68 39.29 -11.69
C ILE A 322 1.97 40.59 -12.09
N LEU A 323 0.68 40.50 -12.43
CA LEU A 323 -0.18 41.61 -12.84
C LEU A 323 -1.35 41.74 -11.86
N CYS A 324 -1.45 42.88 -11.16
CA CYS A 324 -2.51 43.18 -10.22
C CYS A 324 -3.13 44.53 -10.57
N GLY A 325 -4.39 44.53 -11.00
CA GLY A 325 -4.96 45.71 -11.66
C GLY A 325 -4.13 46.11 -12.88
N ASP A 326 -3.68 47.36 -12.90
CA ASP A 326 -2.83 47.97 -13.94
C ASP A 326 -1.32 47.93 -13.61
N ARG A 327 -0.96 47.49 -12.39
CA ARG A 327 0.44 47.38 -11.96
C ARG A 327 0.99 46.00 -12.22
N SER A 328 2.24 45.94 -12.70
CA SER A 328 2.96 44.68 -12.86
C SER A 328 4.36 44.70 -12.26
N VAL A 329 4.84 43.53 -11.85
CA VAL A 329 6.21 43.31 -11.39
C VAL A 329 6.76 42.02 -11.99
N ALA A 330 8.04 42.02 -12.35
CA ALA A 330 8.71 40.81 -12.82
C ALA A 330 8.65 39.72 -11.74
N TRP A 331 8.49 38.47 -12.16
CA TRP A 331 8.49 37.35 -11.23
C TRP A 331 9.81 37.28 -10.46
N PRO A 332 9.78 37.20 -9.13
CA PRO A 332 11.00 37.28 -8.35
C PRO A 332 11.80 35.96 -8.37
N TYR A 333 13.13 36.06 -8.30
CA TYR A 333 14.00 34.90 -8.12
C TYR A 333 13.91 34.34 -6.68
N TRP A 334 13.52 33.08 -6.50
CA TRP A 334 13.36 32.50 -5.16
C TRP A 334 14.63 32.46 -4.31
N SER A 335 15.79 32.24 -4.93
CA SER A 335 17.08 32.29 -4.25
C SER A 335 17.36 33.66 -3.62
N SER A 336 16.81 34.73 -4.21
CA SER A 336 16.91 36.11 -3.69
C SER A 336 15.89 36.44 -2.60
N MET A 337 14.92 35.55 -2.31
CA MET A 337 13.89 35.80 -1.30
C MET A 337 14.38 35.56 0.14
N PRO A 338 14.13 36.50 1.08
CA PRO A 338 14.33 36.28 2.52
C PRO A 338 13.51 35.10 3.07
N ASN A 339 14.04 34.37 4.06
CA ASN A 339 13.39 33.19 4.67
C ASN A 339 11.97 33.45 5.21
N GLY A 340 11.66 34.67 5.65
CA GLY A 340 10.32 35.04 6.11
C GLY A 340 9.27 35.03 4.99
N ILE A 341 9.65 35.45 3.77
CA ILE A 341 8.80 35.46 2.58
C ILE A 341 8.67 34.06 1.98
N ARG A 342 9.74 33.24 2.11
CA ARG A 342 9.74 31.86 1.61
C ARG A 342 8.67 30.95 2.23
N ARG A 343 8.09 31.35 3.37
CA ARG A 343 7.01 30.64 4.06
C ARG A 343 5.61 31.16 3.70
N CYS A 344 5.51 32.21 2.88
CA CYS A 344 4.24 32.87 2.54
C CYS A 344 3.57 32.30 1.28
N ALA A 345 4.22 31.39 0.55
CA ALA A 345 3.70 30.78 -0.67
C ALA A 345 4.20 29.35 -0.84
N SER A 346 3.56 28.59 -1.73
CA SER A 346 4.04 27.25 -2.10
C SER A 346 5.45 27.29 -2.69
N LEU A 347 6.32 26.38 -2.24
CA LEU A 347 7.70 26.22 -2.73
C LEU A 347 7.77 25.95 -4.24
N LEU A 348 6.77 25.28 -4.83
CA LEU A 348 6.78 24.91 -6.24
C LEU A 348 6.46 26.07 -7.20
N LEU A 349 5.78 27.11 -6.74
CA LEU A 349 5.52 28.27 -7.59
C LEU A 349 6.80 29.05 -7.88
N PHE A 350 7.78 29.05 -6.97
CA PHE A 350 8.89 30.00 -7.04
C PHE A 350 10.27 29.37 -7.29
N ASN A 351 10.45 28.07 -7.06
CA ASN A 351 11.77 27.44 -7.16
C ASN A 351 11.93 26.55 -8.41
N ARG A 352 12.22 27.19 -9.55
CA ARG A 352 12.51 26.52 -10.83
C ARG A 352 13.66 25.50 -10.74
N GLU A 353 14.66 25.74 -9.88
CA GLU A 353 15.78 24.80 -9.63
C GLU A 353 15.43 23.68 -8.64
N ALA A 354 14.51 23.90 -7.69
CA ALA A 354 14.01 22.81 -6.86
C ALA A 354 13.15 21.84 -7.66
N TRP A 355 12.48 22.29 -8.71
CA TRP A 355 11.75 21.41 -9.62
C TRP A 355 12.67 20.39 -10.28
N THR A 356 13.78 20.81 -10.88
CA THR A 356 14.77 19.87 -11.43
C THR A 356 15.26 18.88 -10.36
N ARG A 357 15.49 19.35 -9.13
CA ARG A 357 15.90 18.48 -8.00
C ARG A 357 14.77 17.58 -7.47
N LEU A 358 13.50 17.93 -7.68
CA LEU A 358 12.33 17.15 -7.25
C LEU A 358 12.00 16.05 -8.25
N VAL A 359 12.13 16.36 -9.55
CA VAL A 359 12.01 15.38 -10.65
C VAL A 359 13.07 14.28 -10.49
N ASP A 360 14.29 14.63 -10.08
CA ASP A 360 15.35 13.66 -9.79
C ASP A 360 15.08 12.77 -8.55
N LYS A 361 14.03 13.03 -7.74
CA LYS A 361 13.93 12.50 -6.36
C LYS A 361 12.69 11.69 -5.99
N SER A 362 11.62 11.60 -6.79
CA SER A 362 10.54 10.58 -6.72
C SER A 362 9.20 11.09 -7.30
N TYR A 363 8.52 10.30 -8.14
CA TYR A 363 7.16 10.53 -8.63
C TYR A 363 6.14 10.84 -7.53
N TYR A 364 6.28 10.19 -6.37
CA TYR A 364 5.44 10.41 -5.20
C TYR A 364 5.43 11.88 -4.75
N ASN A 365 6.60 12.53 -4.70
CA ASN A 365 6.70 13.91 -4.23
C ASN A 365 6.01 14.91 -5.18
N ILE A 366 6.09 14.65 -6.48
CA ILE A 366 5.42 15.46 -7.51
C ILE A 366 3.90 15.34 -7.36
N LEU A 367 3.39 14.10 -7.30
CA LEU A 367 1.97 13.83 -7.13
C LEU A 367 1.43 14.38 -5.82
N ARG A 368 2.10 14.11 -4.69
CA ARG A 368 1.72 14.63 -3.38
C ARG A 368 1.57 16.16 -3.39
N HIS A 369 2.42 16.86 -4.14
CA HIS A 369 2.29 18.30 -4.26
C HIS A 369 1.21 18.73 -5.26
N ALA A 370 0.98 18.01 -6.38
CA ALA A 370 -0.17 18.28 -7.24
C ALA A 370 -1.49 18.25 -6.45
N LEU A 371 -1.59 17.37 -5.45
CA LEU A 371 -2.74 17.27 -4.55
C LEU A 371 -2.95 18.48 -3.62
N THR A 372 -1.96 19.36 -3.42
CA THR A 372 -2.16 20.58 -2.59
C THR A 372 -2.85 21.73 -3.33
N HIS A 373 -2.93 21.64 -4.66
CA HIS A 373 -3.49 22.66 -5.55
C HIS A 373 -4.97 22.42 -5.85
N GLU A 374 -5.61 23.35 -6.55
CA GLU A 374 -6.99 23.24 -7.02
C GLU A 374 -7.02 23.02 -8.54
N CYS A 375 -8.00 22.24 -8.99
CA CYS A 375 -8.23 21.96 -10.41
C CYS A 375 -9.74 21.98 -10.67
N LEU A 376 -10.17 22.51 -11.82
CA LEU A 376 -11.57 22.46 -12.24
C LEU A 376 -11.95 21.09 -12.76
N ASP A 377 -11.10 20.52 -13.62
CA ASP A 377 -11.19 19.14 -14.09
C ASP A 377 -10.31 18.27 -13.19
N PRO A 378 -10.86 17.20 -12.56
CA PRO A 378 -10.06 16.32 -11.71
C PRO A 378 -8.87 15.69 -12.46
N ARG A 379 -8.99 15.40 -13.76
CA ARG A 379 -7.91 14.79 -14.58
C ARG A 379 -6.65 15.65 -14.64
N ASP A 380 -6.80 16.97 -14.47
CA ASP A 380 -5.67 17.90 -14.48
C ASP A 380 -4.71 17.68 -13.32
N LYS A 381 -5.13 16.99 -12.26
CA LYS A 381 -4.23 16.53 -11.19
C LYS A 381 -3.08 15.70 -11.70
N ILE A 382 -3.32 14.98 -12.79
CA ILE A 382 -2.34 14.15 -13.50
C ILE A 382 -1.83 14.91 -14.71
N TYR A 383 -2.72 15.38 -15.60
CA TYR A 383 -2.32 15.98 -16.88
C TYR A 383 -1.46 17.24 -16.72
N ALA A 384 -1.70 18.06 -15.69
CA ALA A 384 -0.91 19.25 -15.41
C ALA A 384 0.48 18.95 -14.83
N ILE A 385 0.83 17.70 -14.56
CA ILE A 385 2.19 17.30 -14.16
C ILE A 385 2.81 16.26 -15.08
N LEU A 386 2.07 15.65 -16.02
CA LEU A 386 2.62 14.65 -16.96
C LEU A 386 3.84 15.16 -17.72
N GLY A 387 3.78 16.39 -18.25
CA GLY A 387 4.91 17.03 -18.93
C GLY A 387 6.12 17.30 -18.02
N LEU A 388 5.96 17.19 -16.70
CA LEU A 388 7.02 17.31 -15.69
C LEU A 388 7.56 15.95 -15.25
N LEU A 389 6.80 14.86 -15.42
CA LEU A 389 7.26 13.50 -15.14
C LEU A 389 8.29 13.03 -16.17
N GLY A 390 8.40 13.70 -17.32
CA GLY A 390 9.35 13.34 -18.38
C GLY A 390 8.97 12.07 -19.16
N GLU A 391 7.77 11.53 -18.92
CA GLU A 391 7.30 10.30 -19.54
C GLU A 391 6.89 10.51 -20.99
N THR A 392 7.49 9.74 -21.88
CA THR A 392 7.19 9.78 -23.33
C THR A 392 6.10 8.79 -23.73
N GLY A 393 5.71 7.88 -22.83
CA GLY A 393 4.74 6.80 -23.09
C GLY A 393 3.30 7.09 -22.69
N ILE A 394 3.00 8.25 -22.10
CA ILE A 394 1.66 8.60 -21.63
C ILE A 394 1.11 9.78 -22.45
N SER A 395 0.05 9.53 -23.22
CA SER A 395 -0.67 10.58 -23.93
C SER A 395 -1.84 11.11 -23.10
N VAL A 396 -2.05 12.42 -23.16
CA VAL A 396 -3.21 13.08 -22.54
C VAL A 396 -4.44 12.80 -23.40
N ASP A 397 -5.54 12.38 -22.77
CA ASP A 397 -6.82 12.18 -23.43
C ASP A 397 -8.00 12.60 -22.53
N TYR A 398 -8.61 13.75 -22.83
CA TYR A 398 -9.80 14.24 -22.12
C TYR A 398 -11.10 13.54 -22.52
N SER A 399 -11.07 12.63 -23.51
CA SER A 399 -12.22 11.75 -23.80
C SER A 399 -12.37 10.64 -22.75
N LEU A 400 -11.28 10.30 -22.05
CA LEU A 400 -11.30 9.24 -21.04
C LEU A 400 -12.01 9.67 -19.74
N PRO A 401 -12.75 8.74 -19.10
CA PRO A 401 -13.25 8.92 -17.74
C PRO A 401 -12.12 9.12 -16.73
N VAL A 402 -12.39 9.84 -15.65
CA VAL A 402 -11.40 10.15 -14.59
C VAL A 402 -10.83 8.87 -13.98
N GLU A 403 -11.69 7.87 -13.82
CA GLU A 403 -11.39 6.55 -13.27
C GLU A 403 -10.30 5.84 -14.08
N VAL A 404 -10.42 5.90 -15.40
CA VAL A 404 -9.46 5.29 -16.34
C VAL A 404 -8.13 6.01 -16.26
N VAL A 405 -8.13 7.34 -16.19
CA VAL A 405 -6.90 8.14 -16.08
C VAL A 405 -6.16 7.84 -14.77
N TYR A 406 -6.88 7.82 -13.64
CA TYR A 406 -6.27 7.58 -12.32
C TYR A 406 -5.78 6.14 -12.15
N THR A 407 -6.56 5.17 -12.63
CA THR A 407 -6.15 3.76 -12.62
C THR A 407 -4.94 3.55 -13.52
N GLY A 408 -4.97 4.10 -14.73
CA GLY A 408 -3.88 3.98 -15.71
C GLY A 408 -2.57 4.59 -15.24
N ILE A 409 -2.58 5.80 -14.65
CA ILE A 409 -1.34 6.40 -14.13
C ILE A 409 -0.78 5.63 -12.93
N THR A 410 -1.65 5.17 -12.03
CA THR A 410 -1.21 4.41 -10.85
C THR A 410 -0.61 3.07 -11.28
N ALA A 411 -1.29 2.35 -12.17
CA ALA A 411 -0.79 1.13 -12.80
C ALA A 411 0.59 1.36 -13.45
N TYR A 412 0.69 2.38 -14.30
CA TYR A 412 1.92 2.70 -15.02
C TYR A 412 3.10 2.95 -14.08
N LEU A 413 2.90 3.73 -13.02
CA LEU A 413 3.96 4.06 -12.05
C LEU A 413 4.34 2.87 -11.16
N LEU A 414 3.42 1.96 -10.87
CA LEU A 414 3.73 0.72 -10.16
C LEU A 414 4.53 -0.25 -11.03
N GLN A 415 4.12 -0.44 -12.29
CA GLN A 415 4.72 -1.40 -13.21
C GLN A 415 6.09 -0.96 -13.74
N ASN A 416 6.22 0.31 -14.15
CA ASN A 416 7.43 0.80 -14.82
C ASN A 416 8.43 1.43 -13.84
N HIS A 417 7.95 2.06 -12.77
CA HIS A 417 8.77 2.87 -11.86
C HIS A 417 8.82 2.35 -10.42
N ARG A 418 8.18 1.21 -10.13
CA ARG A 418 8.16 0.56 -8.81
C ARG A 418 7.80 1.54 -7.67
N SER A 419 6.93 2.50 -7.98
CA SER A 419 6.63 3.62 -7.07
C SER A 419 5.58 3.25 -6.02
N PHE A 420 5.87 2.24 -5.19
CA PHE A 420 4.94 1.76 -4.15
C PHE A 420 4.60 2.79 -3.07
N ARG A 421 5.44 3.83 -2.90
CA ARG A 421 5.15 5.01 -2.05
C ARG A 421 3.87 5.75 -2.44
N LEU A 422 3.38 5.58 -3.68
CA LEU A 422 2.10 6.16 -4.12
C LEU A 422 0.92 5.70 -3.27
N PHE A 423 1.01 4.50 -2.72
CA PHE A 423 0.01 3.98 -1.83
C PHE A 423 -0.10 4.81 -0.54
N ASP A 424 0.93 5.56 -0.11
CA ASP A 424 0.82 6.49 1.04
C ASP A 424 -0.26 7.57 0.86
N LEU A 425 -0.72 7.77 -0.39
CA LEU A 425 -1.83 8.67 -0.75
C LEU A 425 -3.22 8.02 -0.55
N LEU A 426 -3.29 6.71 -0.29
CA LEU A 426 -4.50 5.96 0.03
C LEU A 426 -4.89 6.12 1.51
N GLY A 427 -6.19 6.12 1.79
CA GLY A 427 -6.71 6.04 3.16
C GLY A 427 -6.79 7.37 3.93
N ALA A 428 -6.47 8.49 3.29
CA ALA A 428 -6.59 9.83 3.87
C ALA A 428 -8.04 10.34 4.01
N ASN A 429 -8.93 9.93 3.09
CA ASN A 429 -10.30 10.43 2.98
C ASN A 429 -11.21 9.35 2.35
N GLU A 430 -12.53 9.51 2.44
CA GLU A 430 -13.51 8.67 1.73
C GLU A 430 -13.37 8.83 0.21
N GLN A 431 -13.27 7.72 -0.54
CA GLN A 431 -13.24 7.74 -2.00
C GLN A 431 -14.56 8.34 -2.54
N ARG A 432 -14.46 9.39 -3.35
CA ARG A 432 -15.63 10.07 -3.95
C ARG A 432 -15.96 9.55 -5.35
N ILE A 433 -15.00 8.86 -5.95
CA ILE A 433 -15.03 8.34 -7.30
C ILE A 433 -14.96 6.82 -7.21
N ASN A 434 -15.68 6.12 -8.10
CA ASN A 434 -15.69 4.66 -8.15
C ASN A 434 -14.38 4.13 -8.75
N LEU A 435 -13.34 4.09 -7.92
CA LEU A 435 -11.99 3.65 -8.26
C LEU A 435 -11.71 2.27 -7.66
N PRO A 436 -10.80 1.48 -8.27
CA PRO A 436 -10.22 0.32 -7.59
C PRO A 436 -9.65 0.73 -6.23
N SER A 437 -9.76 -0.15 -5.23
CA SER A 437 -9.41 0.23 -3.84
C SER A 437 -7.92 0.60 -3.67
N TRP A 438 -7.05 0.08 -4.54
CA TRP A 438 -5.61 0.35 -4.56
C TRP A 438 -5.23 1.64 -5.30
N VAL A 439 -6.19 2.35 -5.91
CA VAL A 439 -5.94 3.58 -6.68
C VAL A 439 -6.24 4.82 -5.81
N PRO A 440 -5.28 5.75 -5.64
CA PRO A 440 -5.53 7.00 -4.94
C PRO A 440 -6.57 7.86 -5.67
N ASP A 441 -7.51 8.44 -4.91
CA ASP A 441 -8.39 9.47 -5.44
C ASP A 441 -7.64 10.80 -5.52
N TYR A 442 -6.97 11.02 -6.65
CA TYR A 442 -6.17 12.22 -6.87
C TYR A 442 -7.00 13.51 -6.95
N SER A 443 -8.34 13.43 -7.03
CA SER A 443 -9.19 14.63 -7.05
C SER A 443 -9.19 15.36 -5.72
N GLN A 444 -8.82 14.67 -4.64
CA GLN A 444 -8.96 15.20 -3.29
C GLN A 444 -7.74 16.01 -2.87
N ARG A 445 -8.00 17.14 -2.20
CA ARG A 445 -6.93 17.98 -1.66
C ARG A 445 -6.30 17.29 -0.45
N LEU A 446 -4.99 17.08 -0.49
CA LEU A 446 -4.24 16.49 0.61
C LEU A 446 -4.28 17.44 1.83
N GLN A 447 -4.83 16.99 2.96
CA GLN A 447 -4.70 17.72 4.22
C GLN A 447 -3.34 17.39 4.85
N VAL A 448 -2.63 18.43 5.33
CA VAL A 448 -1.22 18.35 5.74
C VAL A 448 -1.02 17.45 6.98
N ASP A 449 -2.08 17.20 7.76
CA ASP A 449 -2.04 16.40 9.00
C ASP A 449 -2.06 14.88 8.79
N ASN A 450 -2.10 14.38 7.55
CA ASN A 450 -2.17 12.94 7.25
C ASN A 450 -0.83 12.19 7.41
N SER A 451 0.13 12.76 8.15
CA SER A 451 1.47 12.21 8.35
C SER A 451 1.61 11.34 9.60
N PHE A 452 0.51 11.04 10.30
CA PHE A 452 0.58 10.26 11.54
C PHE A 452 1.26 8.91 11.32
N ASP A 453 2.38 8.74 12.01
CA ASP A 453 3.16 7.51 12.08
C ASP A 453 3.37 7.19 13.57
N ILE A 454 3.23 5.93 13.97
CA ILE A 454 3.46 5.53 15.37
C ILE A 454 4.89 5.91 15.83
N THR A 455 5.85 5.99 14.91
CA THR A 455 7.19 6.51 15.20
C THR A 455 7.19 7.95 15.75
N THR A 456 6.19 8.77 15.41
CA THR A 456 6.06 10.14 15.93
C THR A 456 5.53 10.18 17.36
N LEU A 457 4.68 9.24 17.77
CA LEU A 457 4.22 9.09 19.17
C LEU A 457 5.37 8.75 20.12
N VAL A 458 6.30 7.90 19.68
CA VAL A 458 7.43 7.45 20.52
C VAL A 458 8.38 8.59 20.89
N ASN A 459 8.40 9.66 20.09
CA ASN A 459 9.23 10.85 20.34
C ASN A 459 8.54 11.88 21.24
N ASP A 460 7.22 11.78 21.46
CA ASP A 460 6.45 12.67 22.33
C ASP A 460 6.22 11.95 23.68
N THR A 461 7.12 12.20 24.64
CA THR A 461 7.32 11.37 25.84
C THR A 461 6.14 11.35 26.84
N ASP A 462 5.05 12.07 26.57
CA ASP A 462 3.88 12.20 27.46
C ASP A 462 2.63 11.45 26.95
N ASP A 463 2.64 10.85 25.76
CA ASP A 463 1.46 10.21 25.18
C ASP A 463 1.22 8.80 25.75
N GLN A 464 0.35 8.71 26.75
CA GLN A 464 -0.20 7.45 27.25
C GLN A 464 -1.37 6.99 26.37
N ILE A 465 -1.28 5.76 25.84
CA ILE A 465 -2.38 5.16 25.08
C ILE A 465 -3.22 4.33 26.03
N GLU A 466 -4.48 4.73 26.21
CA GLU A 466 -5.48 3.96 26.94
C GLU A 466 -6.01 2.83 26.05
N ILE A 467 -5.81 1.59 26.49
CA ILE A 467 -6.34 0.39 25.85
C ILE A 467 -7.46 -0.16 26.73
N GLY A 468 -8.71 -0.01 26.27
CA GLY A 468 -9.90 -0.46 27.00
C GLY A 468 -10.23 0.41 28.23
N GLU A 469 -11.05 -0.12 29.15
CA GLU A 469 -11.61 0.64 30.27
C GLU A 469 -10.64 0.84 31.47
N SER A 470 -9.42 0.28 31.48
CA SER A 470 -8.56 0.35 32.68
C SER A 470 -7.04 0.17 32.50
N ASN A 471 -6.52 -0.15 31.30
CA ASN A 471 -5.09 -0.47 31.15
C ASN A 471 -4.33 0.65 30.45
N ILE A 472 -3.54 1.39 31.22
CA ILE A 472 -2.54 2.32 30.69
C ILE A 472 -1.34 1.51 30.21
N VAL A 473 -1.02 1.61 28.92
CA VAL A 473 0.08 0.88 28.30
C VAL A 473 1.19 1.88 27.96
N ARG A 474 2.40 1.69 28.48
CA ARG A 474 3.38 2.81 28.59
C ARG A 474 4.66 2.70 27.75
N ILE A 475 4.93 1.59 27.08
CA ILE A 475 6.17 1.46 26.29
C ILE A 475 5.87 0.92 24.90
N LEU A 476 6.15 1.74 23.89
CA LEU A 476 6.01 1.43 22.47
C LEU A 476 7.36 1.05 21.84
N TYR A 477 7.39 -0.09 21.15
CA TYR A 477 8.46 -0.47 20.22
C TYR A 477 7.91 -0.49 18.79
N PRO A 478 8.11 0.58 18.00
CA PRO A 478 7.63 0.62 16.62
C PRO A 478 8.43 -0.37 15.76
N PHE A 479 7.76 -1.01 14.81
CA PHE A 479 8.42 -1.84 13.81
C PHE A 479 8.95 -0.96 12.68
N GLU A 480 10.23 -1.17 12.33
CA GLU A 480 10.82 -0.63 11.11
C GLU A 480 11.16 -1.78 10.17
N PHE A 481 10.36 -1.96 9.12
CA PHE A 481 10.64 -2.99 8.14
C PHE A 481 11.72 -2.51 7.18
N ARG A 482 12.68 -3.39 6.86
CA ARG A 482 13.78 -3.11 5.95
C ARG A 482 13.99 -4.24 4.96
N ASN A 483 14.59 -3.89 3.84
CA ASN A 483 15.10 -4.86 2.87
C ASN A 483 16.62 -4.93 2.97
N PRO A 484 17.23 -6.13 2.97
CA PRO A 484 18.68 -6.26 2.97
C PRO A 484 19.29 -5.61 1.71
N GLU A 485 20.42 -4.92 1.87
CA GLU A 485 21.10 -4.15 0.80
C GLU A 485 21.65 -5.03 -0.34
N GLU A 486 21.80 -6.35 -0.13
CA GLU A 486 22.57 -7.26 -1.00
C GLU A 486 21.73 -8.10 -2.00
N LEU A 487 20.40 -7.93 -2.05
CA LEU A 487 19.60 -8.72 -2.98
C LEU A 487 19.73 -8.22 -4.43
N PRO A 488 20.02 -9.10 -5.41
CA PRO A 488 19.97 -8.72 -6.81
C PRO A 488 18.59 -8.15 -7.15
N VAL A 489 18.60 -7.05 -7.89
CA VAL A 489 17.43 -6.50 -8.59
C VAL A 489 16.96 -7.54 -9.62
N GLY A 490 16.22 -8.57 -9.21
CA GLY A 490 15.98 -9.72 -10.09
C GLY A 490 15.17 -10.89 -9.56
N LEU A 491 14.39 -10.75 -8.48
CA LEU A 491 13.23 -11.63 -8.26
C LEU A 491 12.04 -10.94 -8.92
N ASP A 492 11.60 -11.48 -10.05
CA ASP A 492 10.53 -10.98 -10.92
C ASP A 492 9.40 -10.30 -10.14
N GLN A 493 9.44 -8.96 -10.15
CA GLN A 493 8.42 -8.11 -9.57
C GLN A 493 7.31 -7.93 -10.60
N GLU A 494 6.46 -8.94 -10.75
CA GLU A 494 5.29 -8.87 -11.64
C GLU A 494 4.14 -8.21 -10.89
N VAL A 495 4.13 -6.88 -10.88
CA VAL A 495 2.88 -6.15 -10.69
C VAL A 495 2.08 -6.32 -11.98
N GLU A 496 0.98 -7.05 -11.90
CA GLU A 496 0.07 -7.23 -13.03
C GLU A 496 -1.23 -6.48 -12.77
N ILE A 497 -1.72 -5.83 -13.81
CA ILE A 497 -3.04 -5.22 -13.80
C ILE A 497 -3.89 -6.07 -14.73
N ASP A 498 -4.91 -6.71 -14.15
CA ASP A 498 -5.81 -7.59 -14.87
C ASP A 498 -6.75 -6.78 -15.77
N SER A 499 -7.38 -7.44 -16.73
CA SER A 499 -8.29 -6.79 -17.69
C SER A 499 -9.51 -6.11 -17.05
N ASP A 500 -9.85 -6.47 -15.81
CA ASP A 500 -10.93 -5.84 -15.03
C ASP A 500 -10.46 -4.68 -14.14
N GLY A 501 -9.18 -4.29 -14.24
CA GLY A 501 -8.59 -3.19 -13.46
C GLY A 501 -8.10 -3.59 -12.07
N SER A 502 -8.16 -4.88 -11.71
CA SER A 502 -7.63 -5.36 -10.43
C SER A 502 -6.10 -5.51 -10.46
N LEU A 503 -5.48 -5.31 -9.30
CA LEU A 503 -4.05 -5.38 -9.09
C LEU A 503 -3.68 -6.77 -8.55
N SER A 504 -2.92 -7.51 -9.34
CA SER A 504 -2.29 -8.76 -8.95
C SER A 504 -0.85 -8.50 -8.50
N ILE A 505 -0.56 -8.74 -7.22
CA ILE A 505 0.72 -8.43 -6.59
C ILE A 505 1.11 -9.51 -5.57
N PHE A 506 2.41 -9.76 -5.42
CA PHE A 506 2.90 -10.59 -4.33
C PHE A 506 2.76 -9.88 -2.99
N ALA A 507 2.28 -10.60 -1.98
CA ALA A 507 2.17 -10.12 -0.62
C ALA A 507 2.60 -11.20 0.38
N VAL A 508 3.07 -10.76 1.53
CA VAL A 508 3.28 -11.59 2.72
C VAL A 508 2.17 -11.26 3.70
N LYS A 509 1.37 -12.25 4.08
CA LYS A 509 0.31 -12.08 5.06
C LYS A 509 0.92 -12.15 6.46
N LEU A 510 0.98 -11.01 7.16
CA LEU A 510 1.54 -10.95 8.50
C LEU A 510 0.66 -11.67 9.52
N CYS A 511 -0.63 -11.30 9.58
CA CYS A 511 -1.62 -11.94 10.45
C CYS A 511 -3.05 -11.60 10.03
N ASP A 512 -4.00 -12.41 10.49
CA ASP A 512 -5.43 -12.07 10.49
C ASP A 512 -5.77 -11.16 11.67
N ILE A 513 -6.73 -10.27 11.47
CA ILE A 513 -7.34 -9.47 12.55
C ILE A 513 -8.57 -10.26 13.02
N SER A 514 -8.55 -10.68 14.28
CA SER A 514 -9.64 -11.44 14.88
C SER A 514 -10.85 -10.55 15.09
N PRO A 515 -12.09 -11.05 14.91
CA PRO A 515 -13.30 -10.35 15.34
C PRO A 515 -13.34 -10.04 16.84
N MET A 516 -12.48 -10.69 17.64
CA MET A 516 -12.33 -10.45 19.08
C MET A 516 -11.26 -9.39 19.40
N ASP A 517 -10.47 -8.96 18.42
CA ASP A 517 -9.53 -7.85 18.60
C ASP A 517 -10.31 -6.54 18.83
N SER A 518 -9.68 -5.60 19.53
CA SER A 518 -10.35 -4.36 19.92
C SER A 518 -9.88 -3.17 19.08
N VAL A 519 -10.78 -2.20 18.89
CA VAL A 519 -10.45 -0.92 18.28
C VAL A 519 -10.56 0.15 19.35
N THR A 520 -9.44 0.80 19.68
CA THR A 520 -9.41 1.96 20.58
C THR A 520 -9.27 3.24 19.77
N LYS A 521 -9.58 4.37 20.39
CA LYS A 521 -9.50 5.70 19.77
C LYS A 521 -8.66 6.61 20.65
N ASN A 522 -7.67 7.29 20.06
CA ASN A 522 -6.95 8.34 20.75
C ASN A 522 -7.91 9.48 21.12
N PRO A 523 -8.07 9.84 22.40
CA PRO A 523 -9.00 10.89 22.81
C PRO A 523 -8.55 12.29 22.34
N GLN A 524 -7.25 12.52 22.14
CA GLN A 524 -6.70 13.81 21.71
C GLN A 524 -6.73 13.98 20.18
N THR A 525 -6.29 12.96 19.42
CA THR A 525 -6.19 13.04 17.96
C THR A 525 -7.42 12.50 17.22
N GLY A 526 -8.28 11.75 17.92
CA GLY A 526 -9.44 11.09 17.33
C GLY A 526 -9.10 9.90 16.42
N GLN A 527 -7.85 9.44 16.42
CA GLN A 527 -7.38 8.37 15.56
C GLN A 527 -7.69 6.98 16.12
N HIS A 528 -8.05 6.05 15.24
CA HIS A 528 -8.32 4.66 15.62
C HIS A 528 -7.04 3.82 15.60
N PHE A 529 -6.91 2.95 16.60
CA PHE A 529 -5.90 1.89 16.65
C PHE A 529 -6.57 0.53 16.78
N ILE A 530 -6.04 -0.45 16.05
CA ILE A 530 -6.36 -1.86 16.30
C ILE A 530 -5.40 -2.37 17.35
N VAL A 531 -5.93 -3.05 18.35
CA VAL A 531 -5.18 -3.69 19.41
C VAL A 531 -5.38 -5.20 19.26
N ILE A 532 -4.32 -5.88 18.84
CA ILE A 532 -4.29 -7.35 18.78
C ILE A 532 -3.71 -7.84 20.10
N ASP A 533 -4.52 -8.56 20.87
CA ASP A 533 -4.11 -9.13 22.14
C ASP A 533 -3.30 -10.42 21.94
N LYS A 534 -2.05 -10.43 22.44
CA LYS A 534 -1.16 -11.61 22.42
C LYS A 534 -0.97 -12.18 23.84
N GLY A 535 -1.85 -11.83 24.78
CA GLY A 535 -1.83 -12.32 26.15
C GLY A 535 -0.58 -11.89 26.90
N ARG A 536 0.16 -12.84 27.48
CA ARG A 536 1.38 -12.56 28.26
C ARG A 536 2.50 -11.91 27.44
N HIS A 537 2.46 -12.04 26.12
CA HIS A 537 3.43 -11.44 25.20
C HIS A 537 3.20 -9.94 24.94
N GLY A 538 2.12 -9.35 25.49
CA GLY A 538 1.75 -7.95 25.29
C GLY A 538 0.71 -7.76 24.18
N HIS A 539 0.65 -6.56 23.63
CA HIS A 539 -0.30 -6.15 22.60
C HIS A 539 0.43 -5.64 21.36
N ILE A 540 -0.12 -5.93 20.18
CA ILE A 540 0.30 -5.28 18.93
C ILE A 540 -0.68 -4.15 18.65
N LEU A 541 -0.17 -2.93 18.60
CA LEU A 541 -0.91 -1.74 18.24
C LEU A 541 -0.69 -1.42 16.77
N ILE A 542 -1.78 -1.14 16.06
CA ILE A 542 -1.77 -0.84 14.63
C ILE A 542 -2.49 0.49 14.42
N SER A 543 -1.81 1.48 13.86
CA SER A 543 -2.41 2.78 13.55
C SER A 543 -3.14 2.73 12.22
N LEU A 544 -4.32 3.34 12.16
CA LEU A 544 -5.08 3.49 10.94
C LEU A 544 -5.10 4.95 10.51
N LYS A 545 -4.99 5.23 9.21
CA LYS A 545 -5.22 6.58 8.66
C LYS A 545 -6.71 6.90 8.51
N LYS A 546 -7.58 5.89 8.48
CA LYS A 546 -9.04 6.07 8.42
C LYS A 546 -9.61 6.61 9.74
N LYS A 547 -10.54 7.56 9.63
CA LYS A 547 -11.24 8.17 10.77
C LYS A 547 -12.25 7.26 11.45
N GLU A 548 -12.80 6.29 10.70
CA GLU A 548 -13.72 5.29 11.21
C GLU A 548 -13.28 3.91 10.70
N TYR A 549 -13.33 2.92 11.58
CA TYR A 549 -12.92 1.56 11.25
C TYR A 549 -13.72 0.55 12.06
N LYS A 550 -14.14 -0.53 11.40
CA LYS A 550 -14.78 -1.68 12.00
C LYS A 550 -14.12 -2.94 11.45
N ILE A 551 -13.74 -3.83 12.36
CA ILE A 551 -13.12 -5.12 12.05
C ILE A 551 -14.15 -6.02 11.34
N GLU A 552 -13.76 -6.57 10.20
CA GLU A 552 -14.47 -7.62 9.47
C GLU A 552 -13.48 -8.76 9.12
N ASP A 553 -13.53 -9.31 7.90
CA ASP A 553 -12.55 -10.31 7.40
C ASP A 553 -11.29 -9.58 6.90
N ASP A 554 -10.59 -8.95 7.85
CA ASP A 554 -9.44 -8.09 7.60
C ASP A 554 -8.13 -8.78 7.97
N SER A 555 -7.10 -8.62 7.15
CA SER A 555 -5.75 -9.10 7.45
C SER A 555 -4.70 -8.05 7.13
N ILE A 556 -3.54 -8.18 7.78
CA ILE A 556 -2.40 -7.30 7.57
C ILE A 556 -1.45 -7.96 6.58
N PHE A 557 -1.03 -7.20 5.58
CA PHE A 557 -0.13 -7.64 4.54
C PHE A 557 1.06 -6.70 4.38
N LEU A 558 2.17 -7.25 3.93
CA LEU A 558 3.28 -6.52 3.33
C LEU A 558 3.25 -6.76 1.83
N LEU A 559 3.10 -5.69 1.04
CA LEU A 559 2.98 -5.80 -0.41
C LEU A 559 4.36 -5.70 -1.06
N ASN A 560 4.81 -6.78 -1.70
CA ASN A 560 6.08 -6.85 -2.43
C ASN A 560 7.29 -6.35 -1.60
N GLU A 561 7.94 -5.25 -2.02
CA GLU A 561 9.08 -4.61 -1.31
C GLU A 561 8.64 -3.38 -0.51
N LEU A 562 7.34 -3.24 -0.24
CA LEU A 562 6.81 -2.14 0.56
C LEU A 562 7.16 -2.36 2.03
N LEU A 563 7.90 -1.40 2.58
CA LEU A 563 8.31 -1.40 3.99
C LEU A 563 7.16 -1.07 4.95
N HIS A 564 5.99 -0.74 4.41
CA HIS A 564 4.84 -0.28 5.17
C HIS A 564 3.71 -1.32 5.09
N PRO A 565 3.29 -1.91 6.20
CA PRO A 565 2.16 -2.81 6.22
C PRO A 565 0.86 -2.13 5.79
N VAL A 566 -0.05 -2.94 5.27
CA VAL A 566 -1.37 -2.49 4.79
C VAL A 566 -2.44 -3.40 5.37
N VAL A 567 -3.63 -2.85 5.58
CA VAL A 567 -4.81 -3.63 5.93
C VAL A 567 -5.63 -3.88 4.66
N LEU A 568 -5.88 -5.15 4.37
CA LEU A 568 -6.73 -5.59 3.28
C LEU A 568 -7.94 -6.35 3.82
N ARG A 569 -9.10 -6.08 3.23
CA ARG A 569 -10.35 -6.81 3.49
C ARG A 569 -10.57 -7.89 2.47
N ARG A 570 -10.84 -9.12 2.88
CA ARG A 570 -11.14 -10.21 1.96
C ARG A 570 -12.61 -10.17 1.52
N ASP A 571 -12.87 -10.36 0.23
CA ASP A 571 -14.18 -10.77 -0.29
C ASP A 571 -14.21 -12.30 -0.37
N PRO A 572 -14.91 -13.00 0.55
CA PRO A 572 -14.91 -14.46 0.59
C PRO A 572 -15.56 -15.10 -0.63
N ARG A 573 -16.40 -14.37 -1.40
CA ARG A 573 -17.10 -14.93 -2.57
C ARG A 573 -16.18 -15.02 -3.78
N LYS A 574 -15.26 -14.05 -3.92
CA LYS A 574 -14.39 -13.90 -5.09
C LYS A 574 -12.94 -14.28 -4.81
N GLY A 575 -12.55 -14.39 -3.53
CA GLY A 575 -11.15 -14.59 -3.14
C GLY A 575 -10.26 -13.37 -3.42
N THR A 576 -10.86 -12.19 -3.64
CA THR A 576 -10.17 -10.93 -3.89
C THR A 576 -10.08 -10.10 -2.62
N TYR A 577 -9.24 -9.08 -2.64
CA TYR A 577 -9.02 -8.18 -1.51
C TYR A 577 -9.38 -6.74 -1.87
N SER A 578 -9.85 -5.98 -0.89
CA SER A 578 -9.98 -4.52 -0.99
C SER A 578 -8.98 -3.85 -0.06
N PHE A 579 -8.25 -2.89 -0.59
CA PHE A 579 -7.32 -2.06 0.16
C PHE A 579 -8.07 -1.12 1.10
N LEU A 580 -7.76 -1.16 2.40
CA LEU A 580 -8.40 -0.30 3.38
C LEU A 580 -7.52 0.87 3.81
N SER A 581 -6.30 0.62 4.26
CA SER A 581 -5.43 1.67 4.81
C SER A 581 -3.97 1.22 4.91
N PHE A 582 -3.06 2.19 4.89
CA PHE A 582 -1.72 2.03 5.43
C PHE A 582 -1.75 1.98 6.94
N VAL A 583 -0.85 1.17 7.49
CA VAL A 583 -0.69 1.08 8.93
C VAL A 583 0.76 1.10 9.34
N SER A 584 1.01 1.71 10.49
CA SER A 584 2.23 1.47 11.25
C SER A 584 1.90 0.49 12.37
N MET A 585 2.89 -0.27 12.79
CA MET A 585 2.74 -1.30 13.82
C MET A 585 3.74 -1.05 14.95
N ALA A 586 3.32 -1.31 16.18
CA ALA A 586 4.20 -1.30 17.34
C ALA A 586 3.78 -2.35 18.35
N ILE A 587 4.73 -2.77 19.17
CA ILE A 587 4.44 -3.58 20.35
C ILE A 587 4.28 -2.66 21.54
N VAL A 588 3.28 -2.96 22.36
CA VAL A 588 3.01 -2.26 23.59
C VAL A 588 2.78 -3.29 24.70
N TYR A 589 3.29 -3.02 25.90
CA TYR A 589 3.13 -3.94 27.04
C TYR A 589 2.62 -3.22 28.30
N PRO A 590 1.91 -3.93 29.19
CA PRO A 590 1.28 -3.33 30.36
C PRO A 590 2.30 -2.65 31.27
N ASN A 591 1.97 -1.47 31.81
CA ASN A 591 2.80 -0.78 32.78
C ASN A 591 2.66 -1.41 34.18
N ASP A 592 3.22 -2.60 34.36
CA ASP A 592 3.39 -3.21 35.69
C ASP A 592 4.84 -3.02 36.16
N ASP A 593 5.03 -2.17 37.16
CA ASP A 593 6.34 -1.85 37.73
C ASP A 593 7.03 -3.09 38.35
N ASN A 594 6.32 -4.20 38.57
CA ASN A 594 6.86 -5.42 39.15
C ASN A 594 7.33 -6.46 38.12
N VAL A 595 7.14 -6.24 36.82
CA VAL A 595 7.44 -7.24 35.79
C VAL A 595 8.52 -6.72 34.83
N THR A 596 9.68 -7.36 34.83
CA THR A 596 10.73 -7.09 33.83
C THR A 596 10.33 -7.72 32.49
N TRP A 597 9.61 -6.97 31.66
CA TRP A 597 9.36 -7.37 30.26
C TRP A 597 10.69 -7.43 29.51
N ARG A 598 10.83 -8.28 28.48
CA ARG A 598 11.94 -8.27 27.51
C ARG A 598 11.36 -8.62 26.14
N LEU A 599 12.07 -8.38 25.06
CA LEU A 599 11.66 -8.93 23.76
C LEU A 599 12.00 -10.45 23.72
N PRO A 600 11.24 -11.27 22.96
CA PRO A 600 11.63 -12.64 22.72
C PRO A 600 13.05 -12.67 22.12
N CYS A 601 13.79 -13.73 22.40
CA CYS A 601 15.15 -13.92 21.89
C CYS A 601 16.19 -12.88 22.36
N GLY A 602 15.99 -12.27 23.54
CA GLY A 602 17.10 -11.78 24.36
C GLY A 602 17.54 -10.32 24.22
N GLN A 603 16.74 -9.42 23.63
CA GLN A 603 17.07 -7.98 23.74
C GLN A 603 16.78 -7.44 25.14
N GLU A 604 17.79 -6.81 25.75
CA GLU A 604 17.64 -6.09 27.00
C GLU A 604 16.94 -4.74 26.77
N HIS A 605 16.01 -4.39 27.68
CA HIS A 605 15.39 -3.07 27.72
C HIS A 605 16.44 -1.96 27.81
N GLY A 606 16.32 -0.91 26.99
CA GLY A 606 17.02 0.35 27.25
C GLY A 606 17.61 1.09 26.05
N MET A 607 17.57 0.53 24.84
CA MET A 607 17.87 1.31 23.63
C MET A 607 16.56 1.64 22.92
N ILE A 608 16.13 2.90 22.98
CA ILE A 608 14.99 3.40 22.20
C ILE A 608 15.44 3.43 20.74
N TRP A 609 15.21 2.34 20.03
CA TRP A 609 15.33 2.20 18.59
C TRP A 609 14.13 1.38 18.10
N PRO A 610 13.59 1.66 16.90
CA PRO A 610 12.59 0.79 16.31
C PRO A 610 13.13 -0.63 16.21
N PHE A 611 12.24 -1.61 16.39
CA PHE A 611 12.58 -3.01 16.19
C PHE A 611 12.74 -3.23 14.69
N ASP A 612 13.98 -3.46 14.25
CA ASP A 612 14.34 -3.61 12.83
C ASP A 612 13.92 -5.00 12.35
N VAL A 613 13.12 -5.03 11.29
CA VAL A 613 12.49 -6.25 10.77
C VAL A 613 12.94 -6.45 9.32
N PRO A 614 13.97 -7.28 9.08
CA PRO A 614 14.34 -7.65 7.73
C PRO A 614 13.20 -8.48 7.12
N LEU A 615 12.66 -8.01 6.00
CA LEU A 615 11.59 -8.71 5.27
C LEU A 615 12.08 -10.03 4.66
N ARG A 616 13.39 -10.13 4.42
CA ARG A 616 14.06 -11.31 3.91
C ARG A 616 15.36 -11.50 4.68
N VAL A 617 15.77 -12.74 4.80
CA VAL A 617 17.10 -13.10 5.29
C VAL A 617 18.12 -12.99 4.15
N SER A 618 19.36 -12.65 4.46
CA SER A 618 20.46 -12.56 3.50
C SER A 618 20.70 -13.88 2.77
N GLN A 619 21.42 -13.83 1.64
CA GLN A 619 21.82 -15.04 0.92
C GLN A 619 22.71 -15.95 1.79
N THR A 620 23.56 -15.36 2.62
CA THR A 620 24.41 -16.05 3.59
C THR A 620 23.58 -16.80 4.63
N THR A 621 22.62 -16.13 5.28
CA THR A 621 21.70 -16.77 6.23
C THR A 621 20.86 -17.85 5.56
N THR A 622 20.38 -17.60 4.33
CA THR A 622 19.63 -18.58 3.53
C THR A 622 20.44 -19.85 3.29
N GLN A 623 21.71 -19.72 2.91
CA GLN A 623 22.59 -20.87 2.69
C GLN A 623 22.78 -21.68 3.98
N LYS A 624 23.04 -21.00 5.11
CA LYS A 624 23.21 -21.65 6.41
C LYS A 624 21.95 -22.38 6.88
N ILE A 625 20.77 -21.81 6.64
CA ILE A 625 19.48 -22.49 6.88
C ILE A 625 19.39 -23.77 6.05
N GLN A 626 19.76 -23.73 4.77
CA GLN A 626 19.70 -24.91 3.91
C GLN A 626 20.68 -26.01 4.36
N GLU A 627 21.91 -25.64 4.69
CA GLU A 627 22.94 -26.56 5.22
C GLU A 627 22.46 -27.23 6.52
N PHE A 628 21.93 -26.45 7.46
CA PHE A 628 21.44 -26.98 8.74
C PHE A 628 20.19 -27.85 8.57
N TYR A 629 19.25 -27.46 7.71
CA TYR A 629 18.07 -28.28 7.40
C TYR A 629 18.48 -29.63 6.79
N SER A 630 19.44 -29.65 5.87
CA SER A 630 19.99 -30.90 5.32
C SER A 630 20.65 -31.75 6.39
N SER A 631 21.41 -31.16 7.32
CA SER A 631 22.00 -31.88 8.45
C SER A 631 20.93 -32.50 9.35
N LEU A 632 19.80 -31.81 9.61
CA LEU A 632 18.70 -32.38 10.37
C LEU A 632 18.04 -33.58 9.66
N LEU A 633 17.90 -33.55 8.33
CA LEU A 633 17.40 -34.69 7.57
C LEU A 633 18.31 -35.91 7.68
N GLU A 634 19.62 -35.70 7.61
CA GLU A 634 20.62 -36.77 7.79
C GLU A 634 20.53 -37.41 9.17
N VAL A 635 20.39 -36.60 10.23
CA VAL A 635 20.25 -37.09 11.62
C VAL A 635 18.92 -37.83 11.82
N CYS A 636 17.85 -37.40 11.14
CA CYS A 636 16.56 -38.09 11.19
C CYS A 636 16.51 -39.36 10.31
N GLU A 637 17.58 -39.70 9.59
CA GLU A 637 17.63 -40.83 8.65
C GLU A 637 16.56 -40.74 7.54
N VAL A 638 16.18 -39.53 7.13
CA VAL A 638 15.13 -39.30 6.13
C VAL A 638 15.72 -38.96 4.77
N ASP A 639 15.31 -39.71 3.74
CA ASP A 639 15.63 -39.40 2.35
C ASP A 639 14.88 -38.13 1.91
N PRO A 640 15.59 -37.08 1.45
CA PRO A 640 14.95 -35.84 0.98
C PRO A 640 13.90 -36.05 -0.11
N THR A 641 14.00 -37.12 -0.91
CA THR A 641 13.05 -37.45 -1.99
C THR A 641 11.70 -37.96 -1.49
N GLN A 642 11.62 -38.38 -0.23
CA GLN A 642 10.38 -38.90 0.38
C GLN A 642 9.52 -37.80 1.01
N ILE A 643 10.04 -36.57 1.12
CA ILE A 643 9.28 -35.43 1.64
C ILE A 643 8.29 -35.00 0.55
N PRO A 644 6.96 -35.05 0.79
CA PRO A 644 5.99 -34.61 -0.19
C PRO A 644 6.12 -33.10 -0.38
N ILE A 645 6.71 -32.67 -1.49
CA ILE A 645 6.78 -31.26 -1.88
C ILE A 645 5.59 -31.01 -2.81
N ALA A 646 4.63 -30.19 -2.38
CA ALA A 646 3.59 -29.72 -3.27
C ALA A 646 4.23 -28.82 -4.36
N PRO A 647 3.79 -28.92 -5.62
CA PRO A 647 4.45 -28.29 -6.77
C PRO A 647 4.57 -26.75 -6.66
N ASP A 648 3.71 -26.11 -5.86
CA ASP A 648 3.64 -24.65 -5.72
C ASP A 648 4.30 -24.10 -4.44
N VAL A 649 5.03 -24.92 -3.68
CA VAL A 649 5.63 -24.49 -2.40
C VAL A 649 7.02 -23.93 -2.62
N ASP A 650 7.24 -22.70 -2.15
CA ASP A 650 8.58 -22.12 -2.01
C ASP A 650 9.38 -22.93 -0.98
N LEU A 651 10.27 -23.80 -1.49
CA LEU A 651 11.08 -24.70 -0.69
C LEU A 651 12.04 -23.93 0.23
N VAL A 652 12.49 -22.73 -0.17
CA VAL A 652 13.39 -21.91 0.66
C VAL A 652 12.63 -21.36 1.86
N ALA A 653 11.42 -20.84 1.62
CA ALA A 653 10.55 -20.37 2.69
C ALA A 653 10.14 -21.51 3.65
N ALA A 654 9.82 -22.69 3.12
CA ALA A 654 9.48 -23.87 3.92
C ALA A 654 10.64 -24.32 4.83
N LYS A 655 11.86 -24.37 4.30
CA LYS A 655 13.07 -24.68 5.07
C LYS A 655 13.35 -23.63 6.15
N ARG A 656 13.23 -22.35 5.83
CA ARG A 656 13.39 -21.25 6.80
C ARG A 656 12.38 -21.37 7.94
N LYS A 657 11.09 -21.56 7.62
CA LYS A 657 10.03 -21.77 8.61
C LYS A 657 10.35 -22.94 9.54
N ALA A 658 10.78 -24.08 8.99
CA ALA A 658 11.20 -25.23 9.78
C ALA A 658 12.35 -24.87 10.76
N ILE A 659 13.41 -24.21 10.29
CA ILE A 659 14.54 -23.85 11.16
C ILE A 659 14.15 -22.80 12.22
N VAL A 660 13.29 -21.85 11.88
CA VAL A 660 12.73 -20.88 12.84
C VAL A 660 11.91 -21.59 13.92
N ASP A 661 10.98 -22.47 13.53
CA ASP A 661 10.13 -23.21 14.48
C ASP A 661 10.97 -24.16 15.37
N PHE A 662 11.99 -24.82 14.80
CA PHE A 662 12.95 -25.63 15.57
C PHE A 662 13.78 -24.79 16.54
N GLY A 663 14.24 -23.61 16.11
CA GLY A 663 14.96 -22.68 16.96
C GLY A 663 14.13 -22.20 18.14
N ILE A 664 12.87 -21.84 17.90
CA ILE A 664 11.91 -21.46 18.95
C ILE A 664 11.71 -22.62 19.93
N LEU A 665 11.47 -23.85 19.45
CA LEU A 665 11.35 -25.02 20.32
C LEU A 665 12.59 -25.23 21.20
N ARG A 666 13.80 -24.99 20.66
CA ARG A 666 15.07 -25.09 21.40
C ARG A 666 15.28 -23.96 22.41
N LEU A 667 14.66 -22.80 22.20
CA LEU A 667 14.66 -21.73 23.20
C LEU A 667 13.78 -22.10 24.40
N THR A 668 12.80 -22.98 24.21
CA THR A 668 12.01 -23.52 25.32
C THR A 668 12.79 -24.57 26.13
N GLY A 669 12.36 -24.86 27.36
CA GLY A 669 12.92 -25.95 28.18
C GLY A 669 12.54 -27.37 27.72
N PHE A 670 11.98 -27.52 26.51
CA PHE A 670 11.38 -28.77 26.03
C PHE A 670 12.38 -29.93 25.95
N ASP A 671 13.62 -29.67 25.52
CA ASP A 671 14.68 -30.67 25.45
C ASP A 671 14.94 -31.33 26.82
N THR A 672 15.04 -30.52 27.87
CA THR A 672 15.26 -31.01 29.23
C THR A 672 14.05 -31.77 29.80
N LEU A 673 12.83 -31.37 29.42
CA LEU A 673 11.62 -32.07 29.83
C LEU A 673 11.58 -33.47 29.23
N GLU A 674 11.77 -33.57 27.91
CA GLU A 674 11.69 -34.84 27.19
C GLU A 674 12.80 -35.79 27.64
N GLU A 675 14.03 -35.29 27.84
CA GLU A 675 15.15 -36.06 28.38
C GLU A 675 14.83 -36.61 29.79
N LYS A 676 14.24 -35.80 30.67
CA LYS A 676 13.85 -36.23 32.02
C LYS A 676 12.75 -37.28 31.99
N LEU A 677 11.74 -37.12 31.13
CA LEU A 677 10.65 -38.09 30.97
C LEU A 677 11.20 -39.42 30.45
N LYS A 678 12.07 -39.38 29.45
CA LYS A 678 12.74 -40.56 28.89
C LYS A 678 13.59 -41.29 29.93
N SER A 679 14.41 -40.57 30.69
CA SER A 679 15.24 -41.16 31.76
C SER A 679 14.37 -41.84 32.83
N THR A 680 13.27 -41.20 33.21
CA THR A 680 12.29 -41.77 34.16
C THR A 680 11.65 -43.04 33.60
N TRP A 681 11.25 -43.02 32.33
CA TRP A 681 10.67 -44.17 31.64
C TRP A 681 11.65 -45.35 31.54
N GLN A 682 12.92 -45.09 31.20
CA GLN A 682 13.98 -46.10 31.13
C GLN A 682 14.22 -46.76 32.50
N SER A 683 14.25 -45.98 33.57
CA SER A 683 14.40 -46.50 34.95
C SER A 683 13.27 -47.48 35.32
N TYR A 684 12.02 -47.18 34.96
CA TYR A 684 10.91 -48.12 35.17
C TYR A 684 11.03 -49.37 34.29
N LYS A 685 11.44 -49.23 33.02
CA LYS A 685 11.67 -50.37 32.11
C LYS A 685 12.71 -51.34 32.68
N GLU A 686 13.82 -50.83 33.20
CA GLU A 686 14.88 -51.65 33.81
C GLU A 686 14.40 -52.33 35.10
N LYS A 687 13.67 -51.61 35.95
CA LYS A 687 13.18 -52.11 37.24
C LYS A 687 12.09 -53.17 37.09
N LEU A 688 11.12 -52.95 36.19
CA LEU A 688 9.86 -53.70 36.13
C LEU A 688 9.68 -54.51 34.84
N GLY A 689 10.40 -54.19 33.76
CA GLY A 689 10.14 -54.77 32.44
C GLY A 689 10.32 -56.28 32.36
N TRP A 690 11.09 -56.89 33.26
CA TRP A 690 11.21 -58.35 33.35
C TRP A 690 9.88 -59.04 33.73
N MET A 691 9.01 -58.37 34.50
CA MET A 691 7.70 -58.90 34.92
C MET A 691 6.70 -59.00 33.76
N LEU A 692 6.88 -58.16 32.73
CA LEU A 692 6.03 -58.08 31.53
C LEU A 692 6.43 -59.09 30.44
N ARG A 693 7.37 -60.00 30.73
CA ARG A 693 7.74 -61.07 29.79
C ARG A 693 6.73 -62.22 29.79
N ASP A 694 6.01 -62.40 30.89
CA ASP A 694 4.98 -63.45 31.04
C ASP A 694 3.64 -62.96 30.49
N GLN A 695 3.27 -63.47 29.31
CA GLN A 695 2.03 -63.13 28.62
C GLN A 695 0.77 -63.61 29.38
N ALA A 696 0.86 -64.72 30.12
CA ALA A 696 -0.25 -65.22 30.92
C ALA A 696 -0.50 -64.32 32.13
N ALA A 697 0.56 -63.76 32.73
CA ALA A 697 0.44 -62.78 33.81
C ALA A 697 -0.21 -61.47 33.33
N ILE A 698 0.14 -60.98 32.14
CA ILE A 698 -0.47 -59.78 31.54
C ILE A 698 -1.96 -59.99 31.28
N TRP A 699 -2.35 -61.09 30.64
CA TRP A 699 -3.76 -61.42 30.40
C TRP A 699 -4.56 -61.57 31.70
N LYS A 700 -3.98 -62.22 32.71
CA LYS A 700 -4.61 -62.37 34.03
C LYS A 700 -4.80 -61.02 34.72
N PHE A 701 -3.84 -60.10 34.58
CA PHE A 701 -3.96 -58.73 35.09
C PHE A 701 -5.06 -57.94 34.38
N ILE A 702 -5.10 -57.94 33.04
CA ILE A 702 -6.14 -57.25 32.28
C ILE A 702 -7.54 -57.74 32.69
N ARG A 703 -7.78 -59.06 32.74
CA ARG A 703 -9.06 -59.63 33.21
C ARG A 703 -9.38 -59.27 34.67
N HIS A 704 -8.38 -59.29 35.55
CA HIS A 704 -8.56 -58.91 36.96
C HIS A 704 -9.03 -57.46 37.10
N THR A 705 -8.42 -56.53 36.36
CA THR A 705 -8.84 -55.12 36.40
C THR A 705 -10.28 -54.91 35.89
N GLU A 706 -10.84 -55.84 35.11
CA GLU A 706 -12.22 -55.77 34.61
C GLU A 706 -13.23 -56.23 35.66
N GLN A 707 -12.87 -57.25 36.43
CA GLN A 707 -13.72 -57.81 37.48
C GLN A 707 -13.75 -56.94 38.74
N GLU A 708 -12.67 -56.22 39.06
CA GLU A 708 -12.62 -55.30 40.20
C GLU A 708 -13.19 -53.91 39.86
N HIS A 709 -14.50 -53.73 40.02
CA HIS A 709 -15.20 -52.46 39.79
C HIS A 709 -14.95 -51.37 40.86
N GLN A 710 -14.22 -51.69 41.94
CA GLN A 710 -14.05 -50.81 43.11
C GLN A 710 -12.72 -50.06 43.16
N LYS A 711 -11.82 -50.29 42.19
CA LYS A 711 -10.47 -49.71 42.17
C LYS A 711 -10.27 -48.91 40.89
N ASP A 712 -9.71 -47.71 41.00
CA ASP A 712 -9.45 -46.83 39.86
C ASP A 712 -8.22 -47.35 39.06
N TRP A 713 -8.49 -48.03 37.94
CA TRP A 713 -7.47 -48.53 37.01
C TRP A 713 -7.12 -47.55 35.89
N SER A 714 -7.73 -46.37 35.92
CA SER A 714 -7.52 -45.27 34.98
C SER A 714 -7.70 -43.95 35.71
N GLY A 715 -7.06 -42.90 35.21
CA GLY A 715 -7.18 -41.56 35.79
C GLY A 715 -6.82 -40.46 34.80
N VAL A 716 -7.07 -39.22 35.21
CA VAL A 716 -6.66 -38.02 34.48
C VAL A 716 -5.48 -37.41 35.22
N GLY A 717 -4.40 -37.16 34.51
CA GLY A 717 -3.25 -36.40 34.98
C GLY A 717 -3.09 -35.11 34.21
N SER A 718 -2.21 -34.24 34.70
CA SER A 718 -1.77 -33.06 33.96
C SER A 718 -0.26 -33.03 33.86
N MET A 719 0.24 -32.59 32.72
CA MET A 719 1.64 -32.30 32.48
C MET A 719 1.77 -30.81 32.23
N VAL A 720 2.69 -30.18 32.95
CA VAL A 720 3.11 -28.81 32.71
C VAL A 720 4.48 -28.87 32.06
N VAL A 721 4.57 -28.36 30.83
CA VAL A 721 5.86 -28.09 30.19
C VAL A 721 6.41 -26.82 30.85
N LYS A 722 7.26 -26.97 31.88
CA LYS A 722 7.92 -25.84 32.55
C LYS A 722 9.17 -25.44 31.77
N GLU A 723 9.35 -24.15 31.54
CA GLU A 723 10.54 -23.63 30.86
C GLU A 723 11.81 -23.66 31.72
N ARG A 724 12.94 -23.62 31.01
CA ARG A 724 14.29 -23.44 31.58
C ARG A 724 14.45 -22.03 32.15
N VAL A 725 15.27 -21.94 33.20
CA VAL A 725 15.78 -20.68 33.78
C VAL A 725 16.45 -19.85 32.68
N GLY A 726 15.82 -18.73 32.26
CA GLY A 726 16.42 -17.78 31.31
C GLY A 726 15.45 -17.06 30.39
N LEU A 727 14.29 -17.65 30.08
CA LEU A 727 13.17 -16.91 29.45
C LEU A 727 12.40 -16.17 30.56
N PRO A 728 12.11 -14.87 30.41
CA PRO A 728 11.25 -14.15 31.35
C PRO A 728 9.86 -14.80 31.43
N ASP A 729 9.23 -14.76 32.61
CA ASP A 729 7.90 -15.34 32.89
C ASP A 729 6.80 -14.93 31.89
N ASN A 730 7.01 -13.83 31.15
CA ASN A 730 6.09 -13.29 30.15
C ASN A 730 6.08 -14.05 28.81
N TYR A 731 7.12 -14.86 28.52
CA TYR A 731 7.15 -15.73 27.34
C TYR A 731 6.91 -17.20 27.68
N ALA A 732 6.92 -17.52 28.98
CA ALA A 732 6.61 -18.83 29.49
C ALA A 732 5.11 -19.14 29.31
N THR A 733 4.81 -20.00 28.34
CA THR A 733 3.50 -20.64 28.25
C THR A 733 3.52 -21.90 29.10
N ASP A 734 2.84 -21.86 30.26
CA ASP A 734 2.51 -23.08 31.00
C ASP A 734 1.50 -23.87 30.17
N ILE A 735 1.98 -24.66 29.22
CA ILE A 735 1.12 -25.52 28.44
C ILE A 735 0.75 -26.69 29.34
N LYS A 736 -0.40 -26.53 30.01
CA LYS A 736 -1.07 -27.60 30.74
C LYS A 736 -1.73 -28.51 29.73
N THR A 737 -1.14 -29.68 29.53
CA THR A 737 -1.79 -30.76 28.77
C THR A 737 -2.37 -31.74 29.77
N GLU A 738 -3.65 -32.06 29.61
CA GLU A 738 -4.26 -33.18 30.33
C GLU A 738 -3.93 -34.46 29.56
N TYR A 739 -3.71 -35.54 30.29
CA TYR A 739 -3.58 -36.87 29.72
C TYR A 739 -4.42 -37.83 30.52
N THR A 740 -4.95 -38.84 29.85
CA THR A 740 -5.61 -39.96 30.50
C THR A 740 -4.65 -41.13 30.53
N TRP A 741 -4.49 -41.75 31.69
CA TRP A 741 -3.73 -42.99 31.81
C TRP A 741 -4.69 -44.13 32.09
N ASN A 742 -4.41 -45.29 31.50
CA ASN A 742 -5.19 -46.50 31.70
C ASN A 742 -4.25 -47.69 31.81
N LEU A 743 -4.26 -48.36 32.97
CA LEU A 743 -3.40 -49.51 33.19
C LEU A 743 -3.72 -50.65 32.21
N ARG A 744 -4.98 -50.84 31.81
CA ARG A 744 -5.34 -51.87 30.81
C ARG A 744 -4.68 -51.60 29.47
N GLN A 745 -4.74 -50.34 29.00
CA GLN A 745 -4.07 -49.91 27.78
C GLN A 745 -2.56 -50.09 27.90
N PHE A 746 -1.97 -49.68 29.03
CA PHE A 746 -0.55 -49.84 29.25
C PHE A 746 -0.11 -51.31 29.23
N PHE A 747 -0.79 -52.20 29.95
CA PHE A 747 -0.47 -53.63 29.98
C PHE A 747 -0.73 -54.32 28.63
N TRP A 748 -1.79 -53.93 27.91
CA TRP A 748 -2.07 -54.42 26.55
C TRP A 748 -0.90 -54.21 25.59
N SER A 749 -0.23 -53.07 25.69
CA SER A 749 0.88 -52.74 24.79
C SER A 749 2.07 -53.72 24.84
N PHE A 750 2.14 -54.59 25.87
CA PHE A 750 3.18 -55.63 26.01
C PHE A 750 2.73 -57.02 25.52
N LEU A 751 1.51 -57.15 24.99
CA LEU A 751 1.02 -58.38 24.39
C LEU A 751 1.73 -58.64 23.05
N LYS A 752 2.05 -59.91 22.78
CA LYS A 752 2.68 -60.37 21.53
C LYS A 752 1.65 -61.01 20.59
N PRO A 753 1.86 -60.94 19.26
CA PRO A 753 0.99 -61.59 18.26
C PRO A 753 0.73 -63.08 18.49
N THR A 754 1.68 -63.78 19.10
CA THR A 754 1.58 -65.23 19.39
C THR A 754 0.90 -65.56 20.72
N ALA A 755 0.51 -64.56 21.51
CA ALA A 755 -0.04 -64.78 22.84
C ALA A 755 -1.56 -65.03 22.77
N LEU A 756 -1.94 -66.30 22.66
CA LEU A 756 -3.32 -66.74 22.89
C LEU A 756 -3.77 -66.34 24.29
N ALA A 757 -5.02 -65.87 24.44
CA ALA A 757 -5.63 -65.71 25.75
C ALA A 757 -5.61 -67.09 26.44
N PRO A 758 -5.00 -67.25 27.63
CA PRO A 758 -4.98 -68.55 28.28
C PRO A 758 -6.39 -68.89 28.77
N ASP A 759 -7.06 -69.82 28.12
CA ASP A 759 -8.37 -70.33 28.57
C ASP A 759 -8.27 -71.29 29.77
N VAL A 760 -7.06 -71.47 30.32
CA VAL A 760 -6.82 -72.35 31.47
C VAL A 760 -5.83 -71.69 32.43
N LEU A 761 -6.24 -70.72 33.26
CA LEU A 761 -5.37 -70.23 34.35
C LEU A 761 -6.06 -69.42 35.48
N GLU A 762 -7.38 -69.56 35.68
CA GLU A 762 -8.03 -68.98 36.87
C GLU A 762 -7.58 -69.66 38.18
N SER A 763 -7.19 -70.95 38.13
CA SER A 763 -6.84 -71.74 39.32
C SER A 763 -5.33 -71.94 39.57
N VAL A 764 -4.45 -71.48 38.68
CA VAL A 764 -3.00 -71.72 38.78
C VAL A 764 -2.28 -70.47 39.30
N TRP A 765 -1.48 -70.66 40.35
CA TRP A 765 -0.62 -69.63 40.94
C TRP A 765 0.43 -69.19 39.92
N ASN A 766 0.50 -67.88 39.64
CA ASN A 766 1.50 -67.30 38.74
C ASN A 766 2.34 -66.27 39.53
N PRO A 767 3.64 -66.55 39.76
CA PRO A 767 4.52 -65.66 40.52
C PRO A 767 4.73 -64.28 39.86
N ALA A 768 4.73 -64.22 38.53
CA ALA A 768 4.82 -62.95 37.80
C ALA A 768 3.56 -62.12 38.01
N TYR A 769 2.37 -62.73 38.01
CA TYR A 769 1.11 -62.04 38.30
C TYR A 769 1.06 -61.47 39.73
N GLU A 770 1.52 -62.22 40.73
CA GLU A 770 1.60 -61.70 42.12
C GLU A 770 2.60 -60.54 42.23
N ALA A 771 3.72 -60.60 41.51
CA ALA A 771 4.66 -59.50 41.41
C ALA A 771 4.05 -58.26 40.73
N LEU A 772 3.29 -58.44 39.64
CA LEU A 772 2.55 -57.34 38.99
C LEU A 772 1.57 -56.67 39.96
N ARG A 773 0.84 -57.46 40.74
CA ARG A 773 -0.12 -56.95 41.73
C ARG A 773 0.58 -56.17 42.85
N ALA A 774 1.70 -56.67 43.36
CA ALA A 774 2.49 -56.01 44.40
C ALA A 774 3.06 -54.65 43.95
N HIS A 775 3.37 -54.49 42.66
CA HIS A 775 3.96 -53.27 42.08
C HIS A 775 2.95 -52.39 41.32
N THR A 776 1.64 -52.53 41.55
CA THR A 776 0.59 -51.79 40.81
C THR A 776 0.84 -50.27 40.76
N SER A 777 1.26 -49.66 41.87
CA SER A 777 1.54 -48.22 41.93
C SER A 777 2.76 -47.80 41.10
N ASP A 778 3.79 -48.65 41.01
CA ASP A 778 4.95 -48.38 40.17
C ASP A 778 4.57 -48.49 38.69
N PHE A 779 3.71 -49.44 38.32
CA PHE A 779 3.15 -49.56 36.97
C PHE A 779 2.24 -48.39 36.60
N GLN A 780 1.47 -47.86 37.55
CA GLN A 780 0.71 -46.64 37.34
C GLN A 780 1.64 -45.48 36.99
N ALA A 781 2.70 -45.26 37.78
CA ALA A 781 3.67 -44.21 37.50
C ALA A 781 4.36 -44.41 36.13
N TRP A 782 4.65 -45.66 35.74
CA TRP A 782 5.22 -45.96 34.42
C TRP A 782 4.24 -45.67 33.27
N ALA A 783 2.97 -46.02 33.44
CA ALA A 783 1.90 -45.69 32.49
C ALA A 783 1.74 -44.16 32.35
N GLU A 784 1.71 -43.43 33.47
CA GLU A 784 1.63 -41.97 33.46
C GLU A 784 2.80 -41.31 32.72
N VAL A 785 4.03 -41.81 32.89
CA VAL A 785 5.21 -41.29 32.17
C VAL A 785 5.13 -41.61 30.67
N THR A 786 4.59 -42.76 30.31
CA THR A 786 4.36 -43.14 28.90
C THR A 786 3.39 -42.16 28.23
N GLU A 787 2.28 -41.84 28.89
CA GLU A 787 1.30 -40.86 28.37
C GLU A 787 1.88 -39.43 28.31
N LYS A 788 2.71 -39.05 29.29
CA LYS A 788 3.45 -37.78 29.24
C LYS A 788 4.38 -37.69 28.03
N LEU A 789 5.07 -38.78 27.68
CA LEU A 789 5.91 -38.84 26.48
C LEU A 789 5.07 -38.72 25.20
N MET A 790 3.94 -39.42 25.11
CA MET A 790 3.03 -39.28 23.97
C MET A 790 2.52 -37.83 23.81
N ASN A 791 2.15 -37.18 24.91
CA ASN A 791 1.77 -35.78 24.91
C ASN A 791 2.93 -34.85 24.50
N ALA A 792 4.16 -35.11 24.95
CA ALA A 792 5.33 -34.33 24.56
C ALA A 792 5.63 -34.47 23.05
N ILE A 793 5.50 -35.68 22.51
CA ILE A 793 5.63 -35.94 21.06
C ILE A 793 4.57 -35.16 20.28
N ALA A 794 3.29 -35.26 20.67
CA ALA A 794 2.19 -34.53 20.05
C ALA A 794 2.38 -33.00 20.13
N PHE A 795 2.89 -32.50 21.26
CA PHE A 795 3.23 -31.09 21.42
C PHE A 795 4.33 -30.65 20.43
N SER A 796 5.42 -31.41 20.31
CA SER A 796 6.49 -31.08 19.37
C SER A 796 6.01 -31.05 17.91
N GLN A 797 5.10 -31.95 17.54
CA GLN A 797 4.47 -31.94 16.21
C GLN A 797 3.65 -30.66 15.99
N THR A 798 2.90 -30.23 17.00
CA THR A 798 2.11 -29.00 16.95
C THR A 798 3.00 -27.76 16.84
N ALA A 799 4.11 -27.73 17.59
CA ALA A 799 5.05 -26.62 17.61
C ALA A 799 5.85 -26.49 16.30
N LEU A 800 6.34 -27.60 15.74
CA LEU A 800 7.16 -27.60 14.54
C LEU A 800 6.34 -27.52 13.23
N GLY A 801 5.04 -27.81 13.31
CA GLY A 801 4.11 -27.68 12.20
C GLY A 801 4.40 -28.61 11.01
N SER A 802 3.82 -28.28 9.87
CA SER A 802 3.85 -29.13 8.66
C SER A 802 5.19 -29.16 7.93
N SER A 803 6.08 -28.20 8.16
CA SER A 803 7.40 -28.10 7.52
C SER A 803 8.42 -29.09 8.09
N MET A 804 8.10 -29.72 9.23
CA MET A 804 8.93 -30.69 9.95
C MET A 804 8.23 -32.06 10.10
N LYS A 805 7.44 -32.49 9.11
CA LYS A 805 6.79 -33.82 9.11
C LYS A 805 7.75 -35.02 9.21
N PHE A 806 9.04 -34.79 8.98
CA PHE A 806 10.11 -35.78 9.13
C PHE A 806 10.63 -35.89 10.59
N PHE A 807 10.15 -35.05 11.51
CA PHE A 807 10.57 -35.10 12.90
C PHE A 807 10.17 -36.45 13.54
N PRO A 808 11.05 -37.13 14.29
CA PRO A 808 10.80 -38.52 14.65
C PRO A 808 9.58 -38.68 15.57
N GLY A 809 8.72 -39.66 15.26
CA GLY A 809 7.60 -40.09 16.11
C GLY A 809 6.29 -39.35 15.92
N ILE A 810 6.15 -38.52 14.89
CA ILE A 810 4.95 -37.71 14.61
C ILE A 810 3.64 -38.52 14.58
N ASP A 811 3.70 -39.79 14.19
CA ASP A 811 2.55 -40.69 14.07
C ASP A 811 2.32 -41.57 15.32
N LEU A 812 3.25 -41.59 16.28
CA LEU A 812 3.17 -42.45 17.46
C LEU A 812 1.94 -42.18 18.35
N PRO A 813 1.55 -40.93 18.66
CA PRO A 813 0.37 -40.67 19.49
C PRO A 813 -0.94 -41.15 18.83
N GLU A 814 -1.06 -40.98 17.51
CA GLU A 814 -2.20 -41.47 16.73
C GLU A 814 -2.21 -43.00 16.67
N LYS A 815 -1.06 -43.63 16.40
CA LYS A 815 -0.89 -45.09 16.43
C LYS A 815 -1.21 -45.68 17.82
N TRP A 816 -0.76 -45.03 18.91
CA TRP A 816 -1.00 -45.47 20.28
C TRP A 816 -2.50 -45.58 20.59
N SER A 817 -3.23 -44.54 20.20
CA SER A 817 -4.68 -44.46 20.40
C SER A 817 -5.44 -45.40 19.46
N SER A 818 -5.03 -45.46 18.19
CA SER A 818 -5.68 -46.27 17.16
C SER A 818 -5.53 -47.77 17.44
N ASN A 819 -4.33 -48.23 17.79
CA ASN A 819 -4.07 -49.65 18.02
C ASN A 819 -4.83 -50.17 19.26
N TRP A 820 -4.91 -49.37 20.32
CA TRP A 820 -5.72 -49.69 21.50
C TRP A 820 -7.21 -49.78 21.18
N LYS A 821 -7.72 -48.88 20.34
CA LYS A 821 -9.11 -48.90 19.88
C LYS A 821 -9.41 -50.15 19.05
N SER A 822 -8.52 -50.49 18.12
CA SER A 822 -8.63 -51.71 17.31
C SER A 822 -8.66 -52.96 18.18
N PHE A 823 -7.77 -53.05 19.18
CA PHE A 823 -7.78 -54.16 20.14
C PHE A 823 -9.07 -54.21 20.96
N SER A 824 -9.53 -53.07 21.48
CA SER A 824 -10.76 -53.00 22.27
C SER A 824 -11.98 -53.45 21.47
N MET A 825 -12.09 -53.03 20.21
CA MET A 825 -13.18 -53.43 19.31
C MET A 825 -13.09 -54.91 18.92
N ALA A 826 -11.90 -55.41 18.60
CA ALA A 826 -11.69 -56.82 18.27
C ALA A 826 -12.08 -57.74 19.44
N ARG A 827 -11.87 -57.27 20.67
CA ARG A 827 -12.20 -57.99 21.90
C ARG A 827 -13.69 -57.96 22.24
N GLU A 828 -14.38 -56.84 22.02
CA GLU A 828 -15.82 -56.69 22.31
C GLU A 828 -16.73 -57.25 21.19
N GLY A 829 -16.23 -57.33 19.96
CA GLY A 829 -17.00 -57.71 18.77
C GLY A 829 -17.35 -59.20 18.64
N GLY A 830 -16.84 -60.09 19.50
CA GLY A 830 -17.24 -61.52 19.54
C GLY A 830 -16.98 -62.35 18.26
N ILE A 831 -16.20 -61.86 17.29
CA ILE A 831 -16.00 -62.51 15.98
C ILE A 831 -14.90 -63.59 16.00
N PHE A 832 -14.17 -63.79 17.10
CA PHE A 832 -13.08 -64.76 17.13
C PHE A 832 -13.34 -65.89 18.13
N HIS A 833 -13.37 -67.12 17.60
CA HIS A 833 -13.33 -68.35 18.37
C HIS A 833 -11.94 -68.50 19.02
N ASP A 834 -11.91 -68.96 20.27
CA ASP A 834 -10.73 -69.34 21.06
C ASP A 834 -9.62 -69.96 20.19
N GLY A 835 -8.62 -69.17 19.77
CA GLY A 835 -7.52 -69.69 18.95
C GLY A 835 -6.88 -68.77 17.90
N GLU A 836 -7.51 -67.66 17.48
CA GLU A 836 -6.95 -66.79 16.42
C GLU A 836 -6.22 -65.55 17.01
N ALA A 837 -5.02 -65.27 16.47
CA ALA A 837 -4.24 -64.08 16.84
C ALA A 837 -4.94 -62.80 16.34
N PHE A 838 -4.87 -61.71 17.11
CA PHE A 838 -5.40 -60.41 16.66
C PHE A 838 -4.63 -59.94 15.40
N GLY A 839 -5.24 -59.06 14.61
CA GLY A 839 -4.53 -58.42 13.50
C GLY A 839 -3.34 -57.59 13.99
N SER A 840 -2.35 -57.37 13.12
CA SER A 840 -1.12 -56.61 13.45
C SER A 840 -1.40 -55.20 13.97
N GLU A 841 -2.52 -54.60 13.57
CA GLU A 841 -3.02 -53.30 13.99
C GLU A 841 -3.51 -53.25 15.45
N CYS A 842 -3.66 -54.40 16.10
CA CYS A 842 -4.06 -54.53 17.51
C CYS A 842 -2.88 -54.68 18.46
N TYR A 843 -1.64 -54.51 18.00
CA TYR A 843 -0.43 -54.64 18.82
C TYR A 843 0.41 -53.37 18.79
N TRP A 844 1.18 -53.16 19.87
CA TRP A 844 2.10 -52.03 19.97
C TRP A 844 3.54 -52.48 19.73
N ASN A 845 4.33 -51.61 19.09
CA ASN A 845 5.73 -51.85 18.80
C ASN A 845 6.64 -51.00 19.70
N TRP A 846 7.06 -51.58 20.83
CA TRP A 846 7.99 -50.91 21.75
C TRP A 846 9.37 -50.65 21.16
N SER A 847 9.83 -51.45 20.18
CA SER A 847 11.13 -51.21 19.54
C SER A 847 11.11 -49.94 18.70
N GLU A 848 10.00 -49.67 18.01
CA GLU A 848 9.80 -48.45 17.22
C GLU A 848 9.70 -47.22 18.14
N PHE A 849 8.97 -47.33 19.25
CA PHE A 849 8.89 -46.26 20.26
C PHE A 849 10.26 -45.92 20.85
N GLU A 850 11.07 -46.92 21.21
CA GLU A 850 12.41 -46.71 21.78
C GLU A 850 13.39 -46.10 20.77
N GLN A 851 13.43 -46.65 19.55
CA GLN A 851 14.25 -46.08 18.47
C GLN A 851 13.89 -44.63 18.20
N CYS A 852 12.59 -44.31 18.20
CA CYS A 852 12.12 -42.94 18.07
C CYS A 852 12.63 -42.04 19.20
N LEU A 853 12.52 -42.44 20.47
CA LEU A 853 13.04 -41.65 21.59
C LEU A 853 14.56 -41.44 21.53
N ASP A 854 15.32 -42.39 21.00
CA ASP A 854 16.77 -42.26 20.77
C ASP A 854 17.10 -41.27 19.65
N LEU A 855 16.39 -41.35 18.53
CA LEU A 855 16.52 -40.39 17.44
C LEU A 855 16.14 -38.97 17.89
N ARG A 856 15.02 -38.81 18.61
CA ARG A 856 14.57 -37.50 19.13
C ARG A 856 15.59 -36.85 20.04
N ASN A 857 16.22 -37.61 20.95
CA ASN A 857 17.31 -37.11 21.77
C ASN A 857 18.48 -36.60 20.92
N THR A 858 18.83 -37.32 19.85
CA THR A 858 19.95 -36.97 18.96
C THR A 858 19.65 -35.71 18.15
N VAL A 859 18.41 -35.56 17.66
CA VAL A 859 17.95 -34.38 16.92
C VAL A 859 17.87 -33.16 17.84
N LEU A 860 17.27 -33.30 19.02
CA LEU A 860 17.15 -32.21 19.99
C LEU A 860 18.51 -31.78 20.57
N ALA A 861 19.53 -32.65 20.56
CA ALA A 861 20.89 -32.29 20.96
C ALA A 861 21.61 -31.39 19.95
N GLN A 862 21.13 -31.27 18.71
CA GLN A 862 21.75 -30.41 17.69
C GLN A 862 21.62 -28.94 18.10
N ALA A 863 22.76 -28.25 18.22
CA ALA A 863 22.79 -26.82 18.46
C ALA A 863 22.57 -26.05 17.14
N LEU A 864 21.86 -24.92 17.21
CA LEU A 864 21.87 -23.97 16.10
C LEU A 864 23.33 -23.52 15.84
N PRO A 865 23.77 -23.53 14.56
CA PRO A 865 25.03 -22.89 14.15
C PRO A 865 25.10 -21.46 14.66
N GLU A 866 26.29 -20.96 14.97
CA GLU A 866 26.48 -19.59 15.50
C GLU A 866 25.79 -18.55 14.61
N GLU A 867 25.90 -18.71 13.30
CA GLU A 867 25.30 -17.83 12.30
C GLU A 867 23.77 -17.87 12.26
N LEU A 868 23.14 -18.85 12.91
CA LEU A 868 21.68 -18.97 13.00
C LEU A 868 21.14 -18.71 14.41
N ARG A 869 22.01 -18.43 15.39
CA ARG A 869 21.60 -18.12 16.76
C ARG A 869 21.03 -16.71 16.81
N PRO A 870 19.91 -16.48 17.51
CA PRO A 870 19.29 -15.16 17.58
C PRO A 870 20.15 -14.09 18.28
N ASN A 871 21.10 -14.49 19.13
CA ASN A 871 22.01 -13.55 19.79
C ASN A 871 23.14 -13.05 18.86
N GLU A 872 23.42 -13.79 17.78
CA GLU A 872 24.53 -13.51 16.85
C GLU A 872 24.02 -13.04 15.48
N ASN A 873 22.79 -13.43 15.09
CA ASN A 873 22.16 -13.06 13.84
C ASN A 873 20.83 -12.34 14.07
N HIS A 874 20.85 -11.03 13.80
CA HIS A 874 19.69 -10.14 13.91
C HIS A 874 18.52 -10.56 13.00
N GLU A 875 18.77 -11.10 11.81
CA GLU A 875 17.71 -11.57 10.91
C GLU A 875 16.96 -12.74 11.54
N MET A 876 17.69 -13.71 12.10
CA MET A 876 17.09 -14.84 12.80
C MET A 876 16.37 -14.38 14.08
N GLN A 877 16.94 -13.41 14.81
CA GLN A 877 16.29 -12.81 15.98
C GLN A 877 14.92 -12.22 15.61
N ALA A 878 14.86 -11.40 14.56
CA ALA A 878 13.63 -10.75 14.12
C ALA A 878 12.58 -11.76 13.64
N HIS A 879 12.97 -12.71 12.77
CA HIS A 879 12.06 -13.74 12.26
C HIS A 879 11.52 -14.66 13.38
N MET A 880 12.36 -15.08 14.34
CA MET A 880 11.91 -15.87 15.49
C MET A 880 10.96 -15.06 16.39
N SER A 881 11.27 -13.80 16.69
CA SER A 881 10.41 -12.93 17.52
C SER A 881 9.05 -12.67 16.87
N PHE A 882 9.03 -12.39 15.56
CA PHE A 882 7.78 -12.25 14.80
C PHE A 882 6.92 -13.51 14.87
N ARG A 883 7.55 -14.66 14.69
CA ARG A 883 6.88 -15.96 14.78
C ARG A 883 6.29 -16.22 16.16
N VAL A 884 7.01 -15.86 17.24
CA VAL A 884 6.52 -15.95 18.63
C VAL A 884 5.30 -15.07 18.86
N TRP A 885 5.22 -13.88 18.25
CA TRP A 885 4.01 -13.03 18.30
C TRP A 885 2.88 -13.49 17.36
N GLY A 886 3.04 -14.63 16.67
CA GLY A 886 2.07 -15.12 15.70
C GLY A 886 1.98 -14.26 14.45
N LEU A 887 3.06 -13.59 14.08
CA LEU A 887 3.23 -12.91 12.80
C LEU A 887 4.02 -13.81 11.84
N ASN A 888 3.75 -13.69 10.54
CA ASN A 888 4.37 -14.50 9.49
C ASN A 888 5.13 -13.62 8.50
N LEU A 889 6.43 -13.89 8.31
CA LEU A 889 7.28 -13.22 7.32
C LEU A 889 7.66 -14.14 6.14
N ASP A 890 7.23 -15.40 6.18
CA ASP A 890 7.79 -16.44 5.33
C ASP A 890 6.94 -16.77 4.11
N GLU A 891 5.63 -16.69 4.24
CA GLU A 891 4.70 -17.15 3.20
C GLU A 891 4.35 -15.99 2.24
N ARG A 892 5.05 -15.97 1.10
CA ARG A 892 4.76 -15.05 -0.01
C ARG A 892 3.71 -15.68 -0.92
N THR A 893 2.61 -14.98 -1.14
CA THR A 893 1.53 -15.43 -2.03
C THR A 893 1.13 -14.33 -3.00
N ARG A 894 0.63 -14.69 -4.17
CA ARG A 894 0.07 -13.73 -5.12
C ARG A 894 -1.39 -13.46 -4.71
N ILE A 895 -1.71 -12.20 -4.47
CA ILE A 895 -3.05 -11.76 -4.12
C ILE A 895 -3.59 -10.80 -5.17
N ARG A 896 -4.92 -10.73 -5.25
CA ARG A 896 -5.64 -9.87 -6.19
C ARG A 896 -6.42 -8.81 -5.43
N ILE A 897 -6.10 -7.54 -5.67
CA ILE A 897 -6.70 -6.38 -5.01
C ILE A 897 -7.62 -5.67 -6.01
N VAL A 898 -8.90 -5.53 -5.70
CA VAL A 898 -9.95 -4.97 -6.58
C VAL A 898 -10.25 -3.52 -6.30
#